data_AF-A0A109MSF6-F1
#
_entry.id   AF-A0A109MSF6-F1
#
_cell.length_a   1.000
_cell.length_b   1.000
_cell.length_c   1.000
_cell.angle_alpha   90.00
_cell.angle_beta   90.00
_cell.angle_gamma   90.00
#
_symmetry.space_group_name_H-M   'P 1'
#
loop_
_entity.id
_entity.type
_entity.pdbx_description
1 polymer ?
#
loop_
_entity_poly.entity_id
_entity_poly.type
_entity_poly.pdbx_seq_one_letter_code
_entity_poly.pdbx_strand_id
1 'polypeptide(L)'
;MAEKYNTREERRKQGQSQKKGPKKGPQKSTNMLKRVFLILVTIGIIGLVTGGAALAYFISDAPKLDEKLLKDPVTSKILDENGKLLAEVGTENRDFVNYEDIPDLVEHAFLATEDSRFYKHHGVDFLRLGSAVIANVKNGFGSEGASTLTQQVIKRSYLTPDKTIKRKVQEMWLSIQLERKYTKEEIFEMYVNKIFFANRANGILTASRTYYGKDLDELKLNEAAMLVGLPQSPSRYDPYKYPERAKERRDIVLHLMNKHGYITEKEMKDAQSVDIKEGLQEIDKSQIDTTAYDAFIDLVIEEVGEMGDYNVFTDGLEIQTTIDKDAQEYVYKMLNSDEIINYPSKDLQAGITLLDTQSGEIKAVGGGRNTTVKRGWNYATDAKRSPGSTIKPILDYGPAVEYLNWSTYQPIKDEEYSYSNGTPLKNASGRHYGTVTIREALARSLNIPALKTLQEVGLDRGRDFAVELGIPFDKEITESAALGGGKDVSTLELAGAYSSFGNNGTYNQPHSVKKIVLRDKTTIKNKTESKPVMKDSTAFIVTDMLKSVLNEPYGTGRLANIPGLPVAGKTGSTNFTPEQRAANNIPSSGVKDSWMAGYTTNYTVAVWAGYDNASGKKLEYLGDSSQRIPKAIFKNLMEHMAQTKETKDFDQPDSVVKVGVIKGSNPAVKANAYTPSSKITYEYYVKGHEPTQVTTEYEKIDKPSISASYDQEGNQINLSWAYPKGDGDTQFEVKMSVDGGAQSVLKKSKDTSLTIPNPTPGSKYTFSVVALADGQQSDPASTSVEIPAEAEEPEGTDEEIEDPAEGENPDQETPAEGDEDKQDEDKNNNGDTDNGNTDNNGDGNTDNNGNGNNPDDGKGNTDDENVEDGNTGTDPGKVEEEKPGETPAPDPDPEKDKDQDTDNNG
;
A
#
# COMPACT_ATOMS: atom_id res chain seq x y z
N MET A 1 -63.62 29.58 -26.12
CA MET A 1 -64.95 29.47 -25.48
C MET A 1 -65.16 30.80 -24.75
N ALA A 2 -66.01 31.69 -25.27
CA ALA A 2 -67.43 31.84 -24.89
C ALA A 2 -67.57 32.62 -23.56
N GLU A 3 -67.85 33.94 -23.58
CA GLU A 3 -69.20 34.59 -23.62
C GLU A 3 -69.93 34.58 -22.26
N LYS A 4 -70.66 35.60 -21.78
CA LYS A 4 -71.20 36.89 -22.31
C LYS A 4 -70.81 38.07 -21.38
N TYR A 5 -70.89 39.37 -21.71
CA TYR A 5 -71.83 40.24 -22.47
C TYR A 5 -73.08 40.71 -21.69
N ASN A 6 -73.11 42.01 -21.36
CA ASN A 6 -74.26 42.93 -21.19
C ASN A 6 -73.69 44.31 -20.74
N THR A 7 -74.06 45.54 -21.12
CA THR A 7 -74.99 46.24 -22.05
C THR A 7 -75.66 47.41 -21.30
N ARG A 8 -75.02 48.59 -21.40
CA ARG A 8 -75.52 49.99 -21.29
C ARG A 8 -76.60 50.48 -20.29
N GLU A 9 -77.48 49.67 -19.69
CA GLU A 9 -78.60 50.20 -18.88
C GLU A 9 -78.31 50.35 -17.38
N GLU A 10 -77.43 49.55 -16.79
CA GLU A 10 -77.06 49.67 -15.36
C GLU A 10 -76.43 51.04 -15.00
N ARG A 11 -75.93 51.79 -16.00
CA ARG A 11 -75.26 53.08 -15.80
C ARG A 11 -76.16 54.25 -15.37
N ARG A 12 -77.48 54.08 -15.15
CA ARG A 12 -78.37 55.24 -14.95
C ARG A 12 -79.56 55.09 -14.00
N LYS A 13 -79.52 54.25 -12.96
CA LYS A 13 -80.63 54.19 -11.96
C LYS A 13 -80.29 53.74 -10.54
N GLN A 14 -79.33 54.39 -9.86
CA GLN A 14 -79.21 54.32 -8.40
C GLN A 14 -78.57 55.59 -7.79
N GLY A 15 -79.23 56.73 -8.00
CA GLY A 15 -78.91 57.99 -7.31
C GLY A 15 -80.03 58.35 -6.33
N GLN A 16 -79.66 58.87 -5.15
CA GLN A 16 -80.55 59.31 -4.06
C GLN A 16 -81.25 58.15 -3.31
N SER A 17 -81.31 58.06 -1.98
CA SER A 17 -80.75 58.91 -0.90
C SER A 17 -80.51 58.10 0.39
N GLN A 18 -79.47 58.43 1.16
CA GLN A 18 -79.62 58.62 2.62
C GLN A 18 -78.48 59.46 3.24
N LYS A 19 -78.76 60.03 4.41
CA LYS A 19 -77.94 60.98 5.20
C LYS A 19 -77.32 60.19 6.39
N LYS A 20 -76.28 60.60 7.12
CA LYS A 20 -75.29 61.70 7.05
C LYS A 20 -74.12 61.29 7.99
N GLY A 21 -72.87 61.62 7.66
CA GLY A 21 -71.72 61.50 8.57
C GLY A 21 -70.72 62.65 8.32
N PRO A 22 -69.98 63.16 9.33
CA PRO A 22 -69.28 64.43 9.20
C PRO A 22 -68.02 64.39 8.32
N LYS A 23 -67.70 65.54 7.73
CA LYS A 23 -66.61 65.76 6.77
C LYS A 23 -65.23 65.41 7.37
N LYS A 24 -64.42 64.63 6.65
CA LYS A 24 -62.96 64.72 6.77
C LYS A 24 -62.47 65.93 5.97
N GLY A 25 -61.59 66.72 6.58
CA GLY A 25 -60.83 67.78 5.89
C GLY A 25 -59.75 67.20 4.96
N PRO A 26 -59.02 68.06 4.22
CA PRO A 26 -58.03 67.62 3.23
C PRO A 26 -56.92 66.78 3.87
N GLN A 27 -56.78 65.53 3.42
CA GLN A 27 -55.77 64.61 3.91
C GLN A 27 -54.39 65.02 3.37
N LYS A 28 -53.60 65.73 4.19
CA LYS A 28 -52.27 66.23 3.82
C LYS A 28 -51.37 65.10 3.31
N SER A 29 -50.85 65.26 2.10
CA SER A 29 -49.86 64.37 1.48
C SER A 29 -48.48 64.53 2.11
N THR A 30 -48.32 64.01 3.32
CA THR A 30 -47.02 63.96 4.03
C THR A 30 -46.89 62.64 4.80
N ASN A 31 -45.72 62.00 4.67
CA ASN A 31 -45.15 60.94 5.54
C ASN A 31 -44.93 59.52 4.95
N MET A 32 -45.15 59.22 3.67
CA MET A 32 -44.66 57.95 3.09
C MET A 32 -43.13 57.87 3.14
N LEU A 33 -42.43 58.86 2.55
CA LEU A 33 -40.96 58.98 2.64
C LEU A 33 -40.48 59.06 4.09
N LYS A 34 -41.23 59.73 4.98
CA LYS A 34 -40.88 59.85 6.41
C LYS A 34 -41.03 58.51 7.16
N ARG A 35 -41.99 57.66 6.78
CA ARG A 35 -42.10 56.27 7.28
C ARG A 35 -40.98 55.39 6.74
N VAL A 36 -40.67 55.45 5.45
CA VAL A 36 -39.55 54.68 4.86
C VAL A 36 -38.22 55.09 5.52
N PHE A 37 -37.98 56.39 5.68
CA PHE A 37 -36.82 56.91 6.41
C PHE A 37 -36.79 56.43 7.87
N LEU A 38 -37.90 56.52 8.61
CA LEU A 38 -37.97 56.01 9.98
C LEU A 38 -37.74 54.50 10.06
N ILE A 39 -38.27 53.71 9.13
CA ILE A 39 -38.04 52.25 9.06
C ILE A 39 -36.55 51.96 8.79
N LEU A 40 -35.92 52.68 7.84
CA LEU A 40 -34.49 52.54 7.57
C LEU A 40 -33.63 52.96 8.78
N VAL A 41 -34.01 54.01 9.50
CA VAL A 41 -33.35 54.43 10.75
C VAL A 41 -33.55 53.39 11.86
N THR A 42 -34.74 52.82 12.02
CA THR A 42 -34.99 51.75 13.00
C THR A 42 -34.22 50.48 12.65
N ILE A 43 -34.16 50.08 11.37
CA ILE A 43 -33.33 48.97 10.90
C ILE A 43 -31.83 49.26 11.14
N GLY A 44 -31.38 50.49 10.89
CA GLY A 44 -30.00 50.91 11.19
C GLY A 44 -29.66 50.89 12.69
N ILE A 45 -30.59 51.31 13.55
CA ILE A 45 -30.46 51.24 15.02
C ILE A 45 -30.44 49.79 15.49
N ILE A 46 -31.33 48.93 14.97
CA ILE A 46 -31.32 47.49 15.27
C ILE A 46 -29.99 46.88 14.81
N GLY A 47 -29.52 47.18 13.59
CA GLY A 47 -28.22 46.73 13.08
C GLY A 47 -27.04 47.18 13.94
N LEU A 48 -27.05 48.42 14.45
CA LEU A 48 -26.05 48.93 15.39
C LEU A 48 -26.11 48.22 16.75
N VAL A 49 -27.30 47.97 17.29
CA VAL A 49 -27.47 47.28 18.59
C VAL A 49 -27.09 45.81 18.48
N THR A 50 -27.58 45.08 17.46
CA THR A 50 -27.25 43.67 17.24
C THR A 50 -25.79 43.49 16.85
N GLY A 51 -25.23 44.37 16.01
CA GLY A 51 -23.81 44.38 15.67
C GLY A 51 -22.92 44.71 16.88
N GLY A 52 -23.30 45.70 17.69
CA GLY A 52 -22.61 46.03 18.93
C GLY A 52 -22.65 44.90 19.96
N ALA A 53 -23.78 44.21 20.09
CA ALA A 53 -23.91 43.02 20.94
C ALA A 53 -23.05 41.85 20.44
N ALA A 54 -23.00 41.60 19.13
CA ALA A 54 -22.15 40.57 18.54
C ALA A 54 -20.65 40.88 18.73
N LEU A 55 -20.24 42.15 18.53
CA LEU A 55 -18.88 42.61 18.82
C LEU A 55 -18.54 42.42 20.31
N ALA A 56 -19.41 42.85 21.22
CA ALA A 56 -19.21 42.71 22.66
C ALA A 56 -19.10 41.23 23.08
N TYR A 57 -19.93 40.35 22.50
CA TYR A 57 -19.86 38.89 22.72
C TYR A 57 -18.52 38.32 22.26
N PHE A 58 -18.09 38.59 21.03
CA PHE A 58 -16.80 38.11 20.52
C PHE A 58 -15.59 38.67 21.30
N ILE A 59 -15.66 39.92 21.80
CA ILE A 59 -14.62 40.53 22.63
C ILE A 59 -14.62 39.95 24.06
N SER A 60 -15.78 39.61 24.62
CA SER A 60 -15.87 39.04 25.98
C SER A 60 -15.21 37.67 26.11
N ASP A 61 -15.06 36.96 25.00
CA ASP A 61 -14.43 35.65 24.87
C ASP A 61 -13.02 35.72 24.24
N ALA A 62 -12.40 36.91 24.26
CA ALA A 62 -11.02 37.10 23.81
C ALA A 62 -10.01 36.72 24.91
N PRO A 63 -8.87 36.08 24.58
CA PRO A 63 -7.82 35.80 25.56
C PRO A 63 -7.22 37.10 26.11
N LYS A 64 -6.64 37.05 27.31
CA LYS A 64 -5.86 38.17 27.87
C LYS A 64 -4.47 38.21 27.23
N LEU A 65 -3.90 39.41 27.11
CA LEU A 65 -2.51 39.58 26.68
C LEU A 65 -1.56 39.08 27.78
N ASP A 66 -0.86 37.98 27.50
CA ASP A 66 0.28 37.47 28.25
C ASP A 66 1.57 37.82 27.50
N GLU A 67 2.48 38.53 28.17
CA GLU A 67 3.76 38.97 27.60
C GLU A 67 4.66 37.81 27.19
N LYS A 68 4.58 36.68 27.90
CA LYS A 68 5.35 35.48 27.54
C LYS A 68 4.93 34.96 26.17
N LEU A 69 3.63 34.89 25.91
CA LEU A 69 3.08 34.45 24.62
C LEU A 69 3.36 35.42 23.45
N LEU A 70 3.80 36.64 23.73
CA LEU A 70 4.26 37.62 22.74
C LEU A 70 5.74 37.44 22.40
N LYS A 71 6.62 37.43 23.40
CA LYS A 71 8.09 37.39 23.20
C LYS A 71 8.61 35.98 22.90
N ASP A 72 8.17 34.98 23.66
CA ASP A 72 8.61 33.60 23.48
C ASP A 72 7.99 32.97 22.22
N PRO A 73 8.72 32.06 21.53
CA PRO A 73 8.12 31.19 20.54
C PRO A 73 7.34 30.08 21.26
N VAL A 74 6.24 29.61 20.67
CA VAL A 74 5.48 28.47 21.21
C VAL A 74 5.79 27.26 20.33
N THR A 75 6.55 26.30 20.87
CA THR A 75 6.89 25.07 20.15
C THR A 75 5.64 24.25 19.83
N SER A 76 5.60 23.67 18.64
CA SER A 76 4.65 22.61 18.35
C SER A 76 5.21 21.28 18.84
N LYS A 77 4.33 20.43 19.36
CA LYS A 77 4.65 19.09 19.87
C LYS A 77 4.13 18.05 18.89
N ILE A 78 5.03 17.25 18.33
CA ILE A 78 4.69 16.08 17.53
C ILE A 78 4.61 14.90 18.49
N LEU A 79 3.47 14.22 18.51
CA LEU A 79 3.18 13.05 19.33
C LEU A 79 3.07 11.81 18.45
N ASP A 80 3.48 10.66 18.97
CA ASP A 80 3.19 9.36 18.33
C ASP A 80 1.70 9.01 18.36
N GLU A 81 1.33 7.87 17.76
CA GLU A 81 -0.08 7.50 17.71
C GLU A 81 -0.71 7.21 19.09
N ASN A 82 0.12 6.88 20.08
CA ASN A 82 -0.29 6.68 21.48
C ASN A 82 -0.30 7.99 22.29
N GLY A 83 0.05 9.13 21.68
CA GLY A 83 0.07 10.45 22.30
C GLY A 83 1.34 10.76 23.12
N LYS A 84 2.38 9.93 23.04
CA LYS A 84 3.68 10.18 23.69
C LYS A 84 4.55 11.06 22.78
N LEU A 85 5.19 12.07 23.37
CA LEU A 85 6.03 13.03 22.65
C LEU A 85 7.08 12.32 21.77
N LEU A 86 7.17 12.74 20.51
CA LEU A 86 8.15 12.33 19.50
C LEU A 86 9.23 13.42 19.36
N ALA A 87 8.82 14.66 19.14
CA ALA A 87 9.70 15.81 18.96
C ALA A 87 8.99 17.13 19.33
N GLU A 88 9.76 18.18 19.60
CA GLU A 88 9.29 19.57 19.60
C GLU A 88 9.90 20.34 18.43
N VAL A 89 9.11 21.21 17.79
CA VAL A 89 9.49 21.97 16.60
C VAL A 89 9.29 23.47 16.86
N GLY A 90 10.27 24.29 16.44
CA GLY A 90 10.30 25.74 16.64
C GLY A 90 11.32 26.23 17.69
N THR A 91 12.10 25.33 18.29
CA THR A 91 12.94 25.60 19.47
C THR A 91 14.35 26.13 19.18
N GLU A 92 14.98 25.68 18.09
CA GLU A 92 16.44 25.46 18.11
C GLU A 92 17.31 26.58 17.51
N ASN A 93 16.83 27.30 16.49
CA ASN A 93 17.59 28.34 15.79
C ASN A 93 16.84 29.68 15.88
N ARG A 94 17.25 30.55 16.82
CA ARG A 94 16.74 31.92 16.95
C ARG A 94 17.76 32.84 17.63
N ASP A 95 18.49 33.61 16.84
CA ASP A 95 19.19 34.80 17.31
C ASP A 95 18.18 35.93 17.56
N PHE A 96 18.28 36.60 18.70
CA PHE A 96 17.45 37.77 19.03
C PHE A 96 18.15 39.06 18.62
N VAL A 97 17.40 39.98 18.03
CA VAL A 97 17.85 41.33 17.66
C VAL A 97 16.94 42.38 18.31
N ASN A 98 17.52 43.38 18.97
CA ASN A 98 16.75 44.50 19.56
C ASN A 98 16.31 45.46 18.44
N TYR A 99 15.30 46.30 18.67
CA TYR A 99 14.88 47.27 17.65
C TYR A 99 16.02 48.20 17.19
N GLU A 100 16.89 48.68 18.09
CA GLU A 100 17.99 49.58 17.73
C GLU A 100 19.08 48.95 16.85
N ASP A 101 19.14 47.61 16.79
CA ASP A 101 20.10 46.85 15.98
C ASP A 101 19.55 46.50 14.57
N ILE A 102 18.35 46.98 14.21
CA ILE A 102 17.71 46.75 12.90
C ILE A 102 18.01 47.93 11.97
N PRO A 103 18.66 47.73 10.81
CA PRO A 103 18.90 48.81 9.86
C PRO A 103 17.63 49.28 9.14
N ASP A 104 17.56 50.57 8.83
CA ASP A 104 16.56 51.23 7.96
C ASP A 104 16.17 50.37 6.75
N LEU A 105 17.14 49.74 6.07
CA LEU A 105 16.89 48.91 4.88
C LEU A 105 15.94 47.74 5.16
N VAL A 106 16.14 47.05 6.28
CA VAL A 106 15.37 45.87 6.70
C VAL A 106 14.00 46.32 7.21
N GLU A 107 13.94 47.41 7.99
CA GLU A 107 12.67 47.99 8.44
C GLU A 107 11.82 48.45 7.26
N HIS A 108 12.36 49.29 6.38
CA HIS A 108 11.67 49.83 5.20
C HIS A 108 11.16 48.73 4.27
N ALA A 109 11.88 47.61 4.12
CA ALA A 109 11.41 46.46 3.36
C ALA A 109 10.16 45.81 3.99
N PHE A 110 10.17 45.57 5.31
CA PHE A 110 8.98 45.05 6.01
C PHE A 110 7.81 46.03 5.99
N LEU A 111 8.05 47.32 6.23
CA LEU A 111 7.01 48.35 6.15
C LEU A 111 6.39 48.40 4.75
N ALA A 112 7.20 48.46 3.69
CA ALA A 112 6.72 48.48 2.32
C ALA A 112 5.84 47.27 1.97
N THR A 113 6.18 46.10 2.50
CA THR A 113 5.54 44.82 2.17
C THR A 113 4.28 44.56 2.99
N GLU A 114 4.34 44.78 4.30
CA GLU A 114 3.32 44.33 5.26
C GLU A 114 2.44 45.47 5.80
N ASP A 115 3.00 46.67 6.04
CA ASP A 115 2.29 47.77 6.71
C ASP A 115 2.95 49.15 6.52
N SER A 116 2.83 49.74 5.32
CA SER A 116 3.52 51.00 4.96
C SER A 116 2.97 52.26 5.63
N ARG A 117 2.10 52.08 6.64
CA ARG A 117 1.61 53.12 7.56
C ARG A 117 1.68 52.70 9.02
N PHE A 118 2.51 51.71 9.37
CA PHE A 118 2.64 51.18 10.73
C PHE A 118 2.66 52.26 11.83
N TYR A 119 3.58 53.23 11.76
CA TYR A 119 3.71 54.34 12.72
C TYR A 119 2.58 55.39 12.69
N LYS A 120 1.60 55.27 11.77
CA LYS A 120 0.54 56.27 11.50
C LYS A 120 -0.86 55.77 11.87
N HIS A 121 -1.01 54.55 12.39
CA HIS A 121 -2.29 53.97 12.84
C HIS A 121 -2.19 53.40 14.26
N HIS A 122 -3.32 53.02 14.84
CA HIS A 122 -3.41 52.44 16.18
C HIS A 122 -4.06 51.06 16.16
N GLY A 123 -3.23 50.01 16.13
CA GLY A 123 -3.60 48.59 16.06
C GLY A 123 -4.15 48.13 14.71
N VAL A 124 -5.02 48.93 14.09
CA VAL A 124 -5.70 48.64 12.83
C VAL A 124 -5.66 49.86 11.91
N ASP A 125 -5.17 49.67 10.68
CA ASP A 125 -5.27 50.68 9.63
C ASP A 125 -6.68 50.67 9.01
N PHE A 126 -7.59 51.44 9.60
CA PHE A 126 -8.97 51.61 9.10
C PHE A 126 -9.03 52.19 7.68
N LEU A 127 -8.03 52.97 7.25
CA LEU A 127 -7.97 53.51 5.90
C LEU A 127 -7.57 52.43 4.89
N ARG A 128 -6.62 51.54 5.22
CA ARG A 128 -6.27 50.40 4.37
C ARG A 128 -7.38 49.36 4.36
N LEU A 129 -8.03 49.11 5.50
CA LEU A 129 -9.22 48.26 5.57
C LEU A 129 -10.35 48.79 4.67
N GLY A 130 -10.60 50.10 4.68
CA GLY A 130 -11.57 50.74 3.79
C GLY A 130 -11.20 50.59 2.31
N SER A 131 -9.96 50.88 1.93
CA SER A 131 -9.46 50.68 0.57
C SER A 131 -9.58 49.23 0.11
N ALA A 132 -9.14 48.28 0.93
CA ALA A 132 -9.19 46.85 0.62
C ALA A 132 -10.64 46.35 0.46
N VAL A 133 -11.59 46.83 1.26
CA VAL A 133 -13.02 46.51 1.05
C VAL A 133 -13.52 47.04 -0.31
N ILE A 134 -13.15 48.27 -0.69
CA ILE A 134 -13.52 48.85 -1.99
C ILE A 134 -12.84 48.10 -3.15
N ALA A 135 -11.58 47.70 -2.99
CA ALA A 135 -10.84 46.90 -3.96
C ALA A 135 -11.47 45.52 -4.14
N ASN A 136 -11.74 44.80 -3.05
CA ASN A 136 -12.35 43.47 -3.08
C ASN A 136 -13.77 43.46 -3.67
N VAL A 137 -14.53 44.57 -3.52
CA VAL A 137 -15.85 44.74 -4.16
C VAL A 137 -15.76 45.01 -5.67
N LYS A 138 -14.65 45.58 -6.16
CA LYS A 138 -14.44 45.88 -7.59
C LYS A 138 -13.70 44.75 -8.34
N ASN A 139 -12.74 44.12 -7.69
CA ASN A 139 -11.72 43.27 -8.30
C ASN A 139 -11.85 41.79 -7.90
N GLY A 140 -12.80 41.45 -7.02
CA GLY A 140 -12.99 40.10 -6.47
C GLY A 140 -12.44 39.95 -5.06
N PHE A 141 -13.05 39.04 -4.29
CA PHE A 141 -12.76 38.84 -2.87
C PHE A 141 -11.40 38.15 -2.67
N GLY A 142 -10.37 38.93 -2.31
CA GLY A 142 -9.00 38.46 -2.05
C GLY A 142 -7.89 39.32 -2.68
N SER A 143 -8.21 40.39 -3.42
CA SER A 143 -7.21 41.14 -4.20
C SER A 143 -6.23 41.99 -3.38
N GLU A 144 -6.59 42.40 -2.16
CA GLU A 144 -5.72 43.18 -1.26
C GLU A 144 -5.82 42.72 0.21
N GLY A 145 -4.68 42.64 0.89
CA GLY A 145 -4.57 42.34 2.32
C GLY A 145 -4.61 43.61 3.18
N ALA A 146 -5.40 43.59 4.27
CA ALA A 146 -5.57 44.73 5.17
C ALA A 146 -4.81 44.62 6.52
N SER A 147 -4.34 43.43 6.90
CA SER A 147 -3.84 43.11 8.25
C SER A 147 -2.52 43.82 8.59
N THR A 148 -2.52 44.64 9.64
CA THR A 148 -1.33 45.38 10.15
C THR A 148 -0.25 44.44 10.71
N LEU A 149 0.98 44.95 10.90
CA LEU A 149 2.05 44.21 11.58
C LEU A 149 1.61 43.77 12.99
N THR A 150 0.97 44.68 13.73
CA THR A 150 0.34 44.42 15.04
C THR A 150 -0.66 43.27 14.99
N GLN A 151 -1.51 43.23 13.96
CA GLN A 151 -2.46 42.14 13.73
C GLN A 151 -1.77 40.81 13.42
N GLN A 152 -0.60 40.82 12.78
CA GLN A 152 0.18 39.60 12.53
C GLN A 152 0.88 39.09 13.80
N VAL A 153 1.43 39.97 14.63
CA VAL A 153 1.94 39.61 15.97
C VAL A 153 0.84 38.94 16.78
N ILE A 154 -0.37 39.50 16.79
CA ILE A 154 -1.53 38.91 17.46
C ILE A 154 -1.99 37.58 16.82
N LYS A 155 -2.05 37.47 15.48
CA LYS A 155 -2.36 36.19 14.79
C LYS A 155 -1.44 35.08 15.31
N ARG A 156 -0.12 35.30 15.27
CA ARG A 156 0.90 34.30 15.65
C ARG A 156 1.00 34.09 17.17
N SER A 157 0.57 35.06 18.00
CA SER A 157 0.77 35.00 19.45
C SER A 157 -0.41 34.48 20.26
N TYR A 158 -1.66 34.57 19.79
CA TYR A 158 -2.84 34.20 20.60
C TYR A 158 -3.97 33.46 19.90
N LEU A 159 -4.11 33.59 18.57
CA LEU A 159 -5.32 33.19 17.87
C LEU A 159 -5.06 31.97 17.00
N THR A 160 -6.06 31.11 16.83
CA THR A 160 -6.05 30.05 15.82
C THR A 160 -5.94 30.66 14.41
N PRO A 161 -5.49 29.93 13.37
CA PRO A 161 -5.50 30.47 12.02
C PRO A 161 -6.92 30.57 11.39
N ASP A 162 -7.91 29.87 11.95
CA ASP A 162 -9.31 29.80 11.51
C ASP A 162 -9.89 31.13 11.04
N LYS A 163 -10.30 31.22 9.77
CA LYS A 163 -10.67 32.48 9.10
C LYS A 163 -12.10 32.95 9.43
N THR A 164 -12.47 32.96 10.71
CA THR A 164 -13.80 33.36 11.21
C THR A 164 -13.91 34.86 11.51
N ILE A 165 -15.15 35.39 11.46
CA ILE A 165 -15.45 36.78 11.84
C ILE A 165 -15.15 37.02 13.33
N LYS A 166 -15.51 36.08 14.21
CA LYS A 166 -15.16 36.12 15.66
C LYS A 166 -13.67 36.35 15.84
N ARG A 167 -12.83 35.52 15.20
CA ARG A 167 -11.38 35.66 15.28
C ARG A 167 -10.92 37.02 14.78
N LYS A 168 -11.39 37.50 13.63
CA LYS A 168 -10.94 38.80 13.09
C LYS A 168 -11.33 39.99 13.96
N VAL A 169 -12.47 39.93 14.65
CA VAL A 169 -12.86 40.91 15.68
C VAL A 169 -11.94 40.85 16.90
N GLN A 170 -11.63 39.65 17.40
CA GLN A 170 -10.68 39.45 18.50
C GLN A 170 -9.26 39.93 18.13
N GLU A 171 -8.82 39.66 16.90
CA GLU A 171 -7.54 40.11 16.34
C GLU A 171 -7.44 41.65 16.31
N MET A 172 -8.48 42.33 15.83
CA MET A 172 -8.57 43.80 15.85
C MET A 172 -8.56 44.37 17.28
N TRP A 173 -9.33 43.79 18.20
CA TRP A 173 -9.40 44.24 19.59
C TRP A 173 -8.07 44.04 20.33
N LEU A 174 -7.46 42.86 20.21
CA LEU A 174 -6.17 42.54 20.80
C LEU A 174 -5.04 43.44 20.25
N SER A 175 -5.08 43.80 18.96
CA SER A 175 -4.08 44.69 18.36
C SER A 175 -4.16 46.12 18.93
N ILE A 176 -5.37 46.63 19.13
CA ILE A 176 -5.61 47.92 19.80
C ILE A 176 -5.17 47.84 21.29
N GLN A 177 -5.31 46.70 21.94
CA GLN A 177 -4.83 46.49 23.31
C GLN A 177 -3.31 46.31 23.39
N LEU A 178 -2.66 45.80 22.35
CA LEU A 178 -1.20 45.62 22.29
C LEU A 178 -0.49 46.97 22.23
N GLU A 179 -0.91 47.85 21.31
CA GLU A 179 -0.40 49.23 21.17
C GLU A 179 -0.82 50.19 22.29
N ARG A 180 -1.60 49.70 23.27
CA ARG A 180 -1.86 50.40 24.53
C ARG A 180 -0.88 50.01 25.64
N LYS A 181 -0.09 48.95 25.45
CA LYS A 181 0.91 48.45 26.41
C LYS A 181 2.34 48.59 25.89
N TYR A 182 2.57 48.41 24.59
CA TYR A 182 3.88 48.43 23.96
C TYR A 182 3.98 49.51 22.88
N THR A 183 5.20 49.96 22.61
CA THR A 183 5.48 50.93 21.54
C THR A 183 5.46 50.28 20.14
N LYS A 184 5.60 51.07 19.08
CA LYS A 184 5.64 50.54 17.70
C LYS A 184 6.92 49.74 17.47
N GLU A 185 8.02 50.24 18.01
CA GLU A 185 9.38 49.71 17.99
C GLU A 185 9.40 48.31 18.67
N GLU A 186 8.87 48.20 19.89
CA GLU A 186 8.70 46.91 20.60
C GLU A 186 7.83 45.91 19.81
N ILE A 187 6.78 46.38 19.13
CA ILE A 187 5.88 45.52 18.34
C ILE A 187 6.54 45.09 17.02
N PHE A 188 7.40 45.93 16.44
CA PHE A 188 8.21 45.59 15.26
C PHE A 188 9.27 44.55 15.62
N GLU A 189 9.98 44.75 16.74
CA GLU A 189 10.92 43.78 17.33
C GLU A 189 10.24 42.41 17.59
N MET A 190 9.09 42.41 18.27
CA MET A 190 8.28 41.20 18.49
C MET A 190 7.87 40.53 17.17
N TYR A 191 7.61 41.30 16.11
CA TYR A 191 7.29 40.75 14.79
C TYR A 191 8.51 40.11 14.15
N VAL A 192 9.57 40.89 13.87
CA VAL A 192 10.71 40.43 13.05
C VAL A 192 11.51 39.31 13.70
N ASN A 193 11.54 39.25 15.03
CA ASN A 193 12.16 38.14 15.74
C ASN A 193 11.30 36.85 15.69
N LYS A 194 9.98 36.94 15.49
CA LYS A 194 9.04 35.79 15.67
C LYS A 194 8.58 35.15 14.37
N ILE A 195 8.74 35.83 13.24
CA ILE A 195 8.46 35.27 11.92
C ILE A 195 9.46 34.17 11.53
N PHE A 196 8.94 33.15 10.84
CA PHE A 196 9.70 32.01 10.33
C PHE A 196 10.02 32.20 8.84
N PHE A 197 11.25 31.87 8.44
CA PHE A 197 11.81 32.14 7.11
C PHE A 197 12.19 30.86 6.34
N ALA A 198 11.66 29.68 6.71
CA ALA A 198 12.15 28.38 6.24
C ALA A 198 13.57 28.05 6.77
N ASN A 199 14.12 26.90 6.37
CA ASN A 199 15.46 26.42 6.75
C ASN A 199 15.86 26.57 8.24
N ARG A 200 14.91 26.29 9.14
CA ARG A 200 15.01 26.44 10.61
C ARG A 200 15.18 27.89 11.11
N ALA A 201 15.31 28.88 10.23
CA ALA A 201 15.47 30.28 10.61
C ALA A 201 14.17 30.87 11.20
N ASN A 202 14.18 31.12 12.51
CA ASN A 202 13.17 31.91 13.20
C ASN A 202 13.81 33.24 13.60
N GLY A 203 13.20 34.37 13.23
CA GLY A 203 13.77 35.69 13.41
C GLY A 203 14.68 36.15 12.26
N ILE A 204 14.62 37.45 11.94
CA ILE A 204 15.30 38.04 10.77
C ILE A 204 16.83 37.93 10.85
N LEU A 205 17.43 38.07 12.04
CA LEU A 205 18.87 37.93 12.23
C LEU A 205 19.33 36.48 11.94
N THR A 206 18.63 35.50 12.50
CA THR A 206 18.84 34.08 12.18
C THR A 206 18.68 33.82 10.67
N ALA A 207 17.72 34.45 10.01
CA ALA A 207 17.51 34.28 8.57
C ALA A 207 18.64 34.89 7.74
N SER A 208 19.11 36.08 8.10
CA SER A 208 20.31 36.71 7.50
C SER A 208 21.54 35.81 7.61
N ARG A 209 21.78 35.25 8.80
CA ARG A 209 22.87 34.29 9.05
C ARG A 209 22.68 32.94 8.35
N THR A 210 21.46 32.43 8.28
CA THR A 210 21.15 31.12 7.64
C THR A 210 21.28 31.19 6.12
N TYR A 211 20.80 32.27 5.49
CA TYR A 211 20.80 32.41 4.03
C TYR A 211 22.08 33.05 3.48
N TYR A 212 22.65 34.04 4.18
CA TYR A 212 23.79 34.83 3.68
C TYR A 212 25.04 34.79 4.59
N GLY A 213 24.93 34.27 5.82
CA GLY A 213 26.01 34.27 6.82
C GLY A 213 26.41 35.67 7.30
N LYS A 214 25.43 36.58 7.33
CA LYS A 214 25.60 38.02 7.56
C LYS A 214 24.83 38.51 8.78
N ASP A 215 25.33 39.56 9.42
CA ASP A 215 24.52 40.41 10.30
C ASP A 215 23.67 41.41 9.47
N LEU A 216 22.67 42.04 10.09
CA LEU A 216 21.61 42.74 9.34
C LEU A 216 22.10 43.95 8.56
N ASP A 217 23.13 44.64 9.05
CA ASP A 217 23.73 45.83 8.46
C ASP A 217 24.63 45.51 7.25
N GLU A 218 25.01 44.25 7.06
CA GLU A 218 25.75 43.77 5.88
C GLU A 218 24.83 43.37 4.70
N LEU A 219 23.51 43.36 4.89
CA LEU A 219 22.54 42.95 3.87
C LEU A 219 22.44 43.96 2.73
N LYS A 220 22.52 43.46 1.48
CA LYS A 220 22.17 44.23 0.28
C LYS A 220 20.66 44.34 0.12
N LEU A 221 20.20 45.31 -0.67
CA LEU A 221 18.78 45.51 -1.01
C LEU A 221 18.10 44.26 -1.60
N ASN A 222 18.77 43.53 -2.51
CA ASN A 222 18.23 42.29 -3.08
C ASN A 222 18.13 41.14 -2.05
N GLU A 223 19.01 41.13 -1.05
CA GLU A 223 19.10 40.11 0.00
C GLU A 223 18.01 40.35 1.06
N ALA A 224 17.91 41.59 1.56
CA ALA A 224 16.84 42.02 2.46
C ALA A 224 15.44 41.83 1.85
N ALA A 225 15.26 42.19 0.57
CA ALA A 225 13.99 41.98 -0.13
C ALA A 225 13.64 40.50 -0.36
N MET A 226 14.64 39.61 -0.46
CA MET A 226 14.43 38.17 -0.52
C MET A 226 13.92 37.66 0.83
N LEU A 227 14.65 37.95 1.91
CA LEU A 227 14.29 37.55 3.27
C LEU A 227 12.88 38.03 3.66
N VAL A 228 12.58 39.31 3.44
CA VAL A 228 11.25 39.92 3.70
C VAL A 228 10.14 39.30 2.82
N GLY A 229 10.51 38.71 1.67
CA GLY A 229 9.59 37.96 0.83
C GLY A 229 9.07 36.66 1.48
N LEU A 230 9.93 35.94 2.21
CA LEU A 230 9.67 34.58 2.70
C LEU A 230 8.46 34.43 3.65
N PRO A 231 8.25 35.28 4.69
CA PRO A 231 7.23 35.10 5.73
C PRO A 231 5.77 34.95 5.27
N GLN A 232 5.46 35.33 4.03
CA GLN A 232 4.14 35.12 3.41
C GLN A 232 3.84 33.63 3.17
N SER A 233 4.83 32.84 2.74
CA SER A 233 4.70 31.39 2.51
C SER A 233 6.11 30.76 2.44
N PRO A 234 6.79 30.57 3.59
CA PRO A 234 8.23 30.32 3.61
C PRO A 234 8.65 29.11 2.78
N SER A 235 7.99 27.96 2.97
CA SER A 235 8.29 26.73 2.23
C SER A 235 8.05 26.82 0.72
N ARG A 236 7.19 27.75 0.26
CA ARG A 236 6.87 27.95 -1.17
C ARG A 236 7.82 28.95 -1.85
N TYR A 237 8.40 29.86 -1.09
CA TYR A 237 9.31 30.91 -1.56
C TYR A 237 10.77 30.65 -1.18
N ASP A 238 11.09 29.50 -0.61
CA ASP A 238 12.46 29.09 -0.30
C ASP A 238 13.35 29.06 -1.57
N PRO A 239 14.40 29.89 -1.69
CA PRO A 239 15.24 29.95 -2.89
C PRO A 239 16.05 28.66 -3.14
N TYR A 240 16.26 27.81 -2.12
CA TYR A 240 16.94 26.53 -2.31
C TYR A 240 16.04 25.47 -2.98
N LYS A 241 14.72 25.44 -2.67
CA LYS A 241 13.75 24.48 -3.25
C LYS A 241 13.01 25.04 -4.48
N TYR A 242 12.73 26.36 -4.51
CA TYR A 242 11.91 27.02 -5.54
C TYR A 242 12.45 28.40 -5.98
N PRO A 243 13.67 28.49 -6.58
CA PRO A 243 14.33 29.75 -6.90
C PRO A 243 13.48 30.72 -7.73
N GLU A 244 12.74 30.27 -8.74
CA GLU A 244 11.88 31.15 -9.55
C GLU A 244 10.76 31.81 -8.74
N ARG A 245 10.15 31.07 -7.79
CA ARG A 245 9.11 31.61 -6.89
C ARG A 245 9.71 32.58 -5.89
N ALA A 246 10.90 32.28 -5.38
CA ALA A 246 11.67 33.17 -4.50
C ALA A 246 12.00 34.50 -5.22
N LYS A 247 12.42 34.41 -6.49
CA LYS A 247 12.72 35.57 -7.34
C LYS A 247 11.49 36.43 -7.60
N GLU A 248 10.38 35.83 -8.03
CA GLU A 248 9.10 36.53 -8.22
C GLU A 248 8.68 37.27 -6.93
N ARG A 249 8.78 36.60 -5.77
CA ARG A 249 8.41 37.18 -4.47
C ARG A 249 9.34 38.32 -4.03
N ARG A 250 10.66 38.18 -4.21
CA ARG A 250 11.66 39.24 -4.00
C ARG A 250 11.37 40.46 -4.87
N ASP A 251 11.11 40.24 -6.15
CA ASP A 251 10.92 41.30 -7.14
C ASP A 251 9.61 42.10 -6.86
N ILE A 252 8.60 41.46 -6.27
CA ILE A 252 7.40 42.10 -5.70
C ILE A 252 7.75 42.99 -4.49
N VAL A 253 8.60 42.53 -3.55
CA VAL A 253 9.04 43.33 -2.39
C VAL A 253 9.79 44.58 -2.86
N LEU A 254 10.74 44.43 -3.81
CA LEU A 254 11.45 45.56 -4.42
C LEU A 254 10.49 46.57 -5.07
N HIS A 255 9.47 46.09 -5.79
CA HIS A 255 8.44 46.97 -6.36
C HIS A 255 7.64 47.72 -5.29
N LEU A 256 7.29 47.07 -4.17
CA LEU A 256 6.58 47.72 -3.06
C LEU A 256 7.46 48.76 -2.35
N MET A 257 8.76 48.50 -2.17
CA MET A 257 9.71 49.48 -1.62
C MET A 257 9.81 50.72 -2.51
N ASN A 258 9.87 50.54 -3.83
CA ASN A 258 9.87 51.67 -4.78
C ASN A 258 8.54 52.44 -4.77
N LYS A 259 7.41 51.72 -4.81
CA LYS A 259 6.05 52.29 -4.75
C LYS A 259 5.80 53.13 -3.50
N HIS A 260 6.45 52.80 -2.38
CA HIS A 260 6.37 53.54 -1.12
C HIS A 260 7.48 54.58 -0.93
N GLY A 261 8.40 54.74 -1.90
CA GLY A 261 9.42 55.78 -1.92
C GLY A 261 10.67 55.48 -1.10
N TYR A 262 10.87 54.24 -0.66
CA TYR A 262 12.05 53.82 0.10
C TYR A 262 13.28 53.56 -0.78
N ILE A 263 13.09 53.28 -2.07
CA ILE A 263 14.15 53.12 -3.08
C ILE A 263 13.76 53.78 -4.41
N THR A 264 14.74 54.19 -5.20
CA THR A 264 14.53 54.69 -6.56
C THR A 264 14.20 53.57 -7.55
N GLU A 265 13.64 53.94 -8.71
CA GLU A 265 13.38 52.99 -9.80
C GLU A 265 14.67 52.33 -10.33
N LYS A 266 15.81 53.02 -10.21
CA LYS A 266 17.12 52.49 -10.59
C LYS A 266 17.54 51.39 -9.61
N GLU A 267 17.56 51.68 -8.31
CA GLU A 267 17.94 50.69 -7.27
C GLU A 267 17.03 49.46 -7.29
N MET A 268 15.73 49.64 -7.57
CA MET A 268 14.79 48.54 -7.79
C MET A 268 15.23 47.64 -8.97
N LYS A 269 15.55 48.23 -10.13
CA LYS A 269 15.95 47.48 -11.33
C LYS A 269 17.33 46.83 -11.18
N ASP A 270 18.28 47.55 -10.60
CA ASP A 270 19.62 47.04 -10.29
C ASP A 270 19.51 45.82 -9.36
N ALA A 271 18.70 45.90 -8.28
CA ALA A 271 18.47 44.77 -7.37
C ALA A 271 17.66 43.60 -7.98
N GLN A 272 16.70 43.89 -8.88
CA GLN A 272 15.96 42.87 -9.63
C GLN A 272 16.84 42.09 -10.62
N SER A 273 17.94 42.71 -11.10
CA SER A 273 18.88 42.09 -12.04
C SER A 273 19.83 41.06 -11.41
N VAL A 274 20.00 41.12 -10.08
CA VAL A 274 20.81 40.16 -9.32
C VAL A 274 20.18 38.77 -9.35
N ASP A 275 20.99 37.71 -9.47
CA ASP A 275 20.49 36.33 -9.41
C ASP A 275 19.91 36.01 -8.02
N ILE A 276 18.90 35.16 -7.95
CA ILE A 276 18.24 34.80 -6.68
C ILE A 276 19.14 33.94 -5.77
N LYS A 277 20.19 33.34 -6.32
CA LYS A 277 21.21 32.55 -5.60
C LYS A 277 22.49 33.34 -5.31
N GLU A 278 22.64 34.58 -5.79
CA GLU A 278 23.85 35.37 -5.49
C GLU A 278 23.97 35.62 -3.99
N GLY A 279 25.13 35.28 -3.43
CA GLY A 279 25.44 35.46 -2.01
C GLY A 279 24.86 34.39 -1.08
N LEU A 280 23.97 33.49 -1.57
CA LEU A 280 23.45 32.41 -0.74
C LEU A 280 24.59 31.49 -0.29
N GLN A 281 24.65 31.20 1.01
CA GLN A 281 25.58 30.21 1.53
C GLN A 281 25.13 28.79 1.17
N GLU A 282 26.10 27.88 1.03
CA GLU A 282 25.81 26.46 1.11
C GLU A 282 25.40 26.13 2.55
N ILE A 283 24.19 25.58 2.73
CA ILE A 283 23.71 25.14 4.05
C ILE A 283 24.67 24.06 4.58
N ASP A 284 25.36 24.33 5.69
CA ASP A 284 26.32 23.39 6.28
C ASP A 284 25.62 22.07 6.67
N LYS A 285 26.10 20.98 6.05
CA LYS A 285 25.57 19.62 6.17
C LYS A 285 26.32 18.77 7.20
N SER A 286 27.20 19.38 7.99
CA SER A 286 28.11 18.68 8.92
C SER A 286 27.71 18.76 10.41
N GLN A 287 26.83 19.69 10.79
CA GLN A 287 26.48 19.99 12.18
C GLN A 287 25.05 19.54 12.58
N ILE A 288 24.50 18.49 11.94
CA ILE A 288 23.14 18.02 12.21
C ILE A 288 23.16 16.56 12.67
N ASP A 289 22.97 16.36 13.97
CA ASP A 289 22.63 15.06 14.55
C ASP A 289 21.23 14.66 14.08
N THR A 290 21.14 13.63 13.23
CA THR A 290 19.89 13.18 12.60
C THR A 290 19.24 12.07 13.40
N THR A 291 17.93 12.19 13.63
CA THR A 291 17.16 11.22 14.42
C THR A 291 16.49 10.17 13.53
N ALA A 292 16.14 9.03 14.14
CA ALA A 292 15.34 7.99 13.48
C ALA A 292 13.99 8.49 12.93
N TYR A 293 13.51 9.65 13.39
CA TYR A 293 12.18 10.18 13.09
C TYR A 293 12.18 11.33 12.07
N ASP A 294 13.34 11.85 11.66
CA ASP A 294 13.43 13.11 10.89
C ASP A 294 12.63 13.05 9.58
N ALA A 295 12.82 11.97 8.80
CA ALA A 295 12.10 11.76 7.53
C ALA A 295 10.57 11.61 7.71
N PHE A 296 10.09 11.19 8.89
CA PHE A 296 8.66 11.13 9.21
C PHE A 296 8.15 12.51 9.65
N ILE A 297 8.92 13.22 10.48
CA ILE A 297 8.61 14.58 10.94
C ILE A 297 8.48 15.55 9.76
N ASP A 298 9.26 15.36 8.70
CA ASP A 298 9.16 16.20 7.50
C ASP A 298 7.86 15.95 6.70
N LEU A 299 7.35 14.71 6.64
CA LEU A 299 6.00 14.44 6.09
C LEU A 299 4.90 15.09 6.92
N VAL A 300 4.99 14.99 8.25
CA VAL A 300 4.04 15.62 9.19
C VAL A 300 3.97 17.14 8.99
N ILE A 301 5.10 17.77 8.67
CA ILE A 301 5.17 19.23 8.48
C ILE A 301 4.62 19.64 7.11
N GLU A 302 4.82 18.83 6.06
CA GLU A 302 4.21 19.04 4.75
C GLU A 302 2.68 18.87 4.84
N GLU A 303 2.20 17.76 5.41
CA GLU A 303 0.78 17.43 5.54
C GLU A 303 -0.01 18.42 6.43
N VAL A 304 0.54 18.89 7.56
CA VAL A 304 -0.11 19.95 8.36
C VAL A 304 -0.24 21.26 7.56
N GLY A 305 0.67 21.53 6.64
CA GLY A 305 0.58 22.65 5.69
C GLY A 305 -0.49 22.47 4.62
N GLU A 306 -0.83 21.22 4.26
CA GLU A 306 -1.94 20.91 3.35
C GLU A 306 -3.31 20.92 4.07
N MET A 307 -3.34 20.57 5.36
CA MET A 307 -4.55 20.65 6.20
C MET A 307 -5.13 22.08 6.33
N GLY A 308 -4.34 23.15 6.10
CA GLY A 308 -4.81 24.53 6.10
C GLY A 308 -3.73 25.60 6.31
N ASP A 309 -4.13 26.78 6.79
CA ASP A 309 -3.23 27.92 7.10
C ASP A 309 -2.49 27.71 8.44
N TYR A 310 -2.01 26.49 8.70
CA TYR A 310 -1.33 26.05 9.91
C TYR A 310 0.18 25.97 9.70
N ASN A 311 0.97 26.38 10.68
CA ASN A 311 2.44 26.35 10.62
C ASN A 311 3.04 25.70 11.87
N VAL A 312 3.65 24.52 11.69
CA VAL A 312 4.27 23.72 12.76
C VAL A 312 5.41 24.45 13.48
N PHE A 313 6.05 25.44 12.86
CA PHE A 313 7.13 26.21 13.51
C PHE A 313 6.61 27.36 14.39
N THR A 314 5.46 27.97 14.05
CA THR A 314 5.00 29.22 14.70
C THR A 314 3.74 29.10 15.55
N ASP A 315 2.89 28.10 15.30
CA ASP A 315 1.50 28.12 15.77
C ASP A 315 1.28 27.35 17.07
N GLY A 316 2.31 26.70 17.62
CA GLY A 316 2.28 25.98 18.91
C GLY A 316 1.26 24.85 18.95
N LEU A 317 1.27 24.01 17.90
CA LEU A 317 0.30 22.94 17.66
C LEU A 317 0.64 21.69 18.49
N GLU A 318 -0.37 20.92 18.88
CA GLU A 318 -0.22 19.58 19.45
C GLU A 318 -0.71 18.55 18.41
N ILE A 319 0.23 17.88 17.74
CA ILE A 319 0.00 17.09 16.52
C ILE A 319 0.07 15.60 16.87
N GLN A 320 -1.03 14.88 16.74
CA GLN A 320 -1.05 13.41 16.92
C GLN A 320 -0.85 12.73 15.57
N THR A 321 0.22 11.96 15.45
CA THR A 321 0.63 11.30 14.20
C THR A 321 0.21 9.83 14.15
N THR A 322 0.52 9.18 13.04
CA THR A 322 0.29 7.76 12.78
C THR A 322 1.46 6.85 13.13
N ILE A 323 2.62 7.42 13.50
CA ILE A 323 3.89 6.71 13.60
C ILE A 323 3.85 5.58 14.65
N ASP A 324 4.37 4.43 14.25
CA ASP A 324 4.80 3.37 15.14
C ASP A 324 6.30 3.57 15.39
N LYS A 325 6.68 3.89 16.63
CA LYS A 325 8.08 4.19 16.98
C LYS A 325 8.99 2.98 16.84
N ASP A 326 8.50 1.79 17.18
CA ASP A 326 9.29 0.55 17.13
C ASP A 326 9.55 0.17 15.67
N ALA A 327 8.50 0.26 14.83
CA ALA A 327 8.64 0.11 13.37
C ALA A 327 9.59 1.14 12.75
N GLN A 328 9.51 2.42 13.15
CA GLN A 328 10.37 3.49 12.63
C GLN A 328 11.83 3.33 13.06
N GLU A 329 12.08 2.96 14.32
CA GLU A 329 13.43 2.70 14.83
C GLU A 329 14.06 1.47 14.15
N TYR A 330 13.26 0.43 13.88
CA TYR A 330 13.67 -0.73 13.09
C TYR A 330 13.99 -0.37 11.63
N VAL A 331 13.16 0.47 10.99
CA VAL A 331 13.41 1.01 9.63
C VAL A 331 14.69 1.85 9.58
N TYR A 332 14.93 2.72 10.56
CA TYR A 332 16.17 3.48 10.65
C TYR A 332 17.39 2.57 10.84
N LYS A 333 17.29 1.54 11.69
CA LYS A 333 18.34 0.56 11.92
C LYS A 333 18.67 -0.26 10.67
N MET A 334 17.66 -0.68 9.88
CA MET A 334 17.86 -1.36 8.60
C MET A 334 18.55 -0.51 7.53
N LEU A 335 18.50 0.83 7.64
CA LEU A 335 19.14 1.74 6.68
C LEU A 335 20.55 2.13 7.10
N ASN A 336 20.76 2.42 8.39
CA ASN A 336 21.96 3.07 8.91
C ASN A 336 22.81 2.18 9.84
N SER A 337 22.54 0.86 9.88
CA SER A 337 23.43 -0.14 10.49
C SER A 337 23.53 -1.39 9.61
N ASP A 338 24.69 -2.04 9.60
CA ASP A 338 24.90 -3.31 8.91
C ASP A 338 24.44 -4.54 9.74
N GLU A 339 23.76 -4.33 10.88
CA GLU A 339 23.29 -5.41 11.77
C GLU A 339 22.15 -6.25 11.17
N ILE A 340 21.30 -5.64 10.32
CA ILE A 340 20.12 -6.31 9.73
C ILE A 340 20.28 -6.46 8.22
N ILE A 341 20.79 -5.41 7.55
CA ILE A 341 20.97 -5.36 6.10
C ILE A 341 22.41 -4.89 5.83
N ASN A 342 23.24 -5.78 5.30
CA ASN A 342 24.60 -5.43 4.86
C ASN A 342 24.55 -4.81 3.46
N TYR A 343 25.16 -3.63 3.29
CA TYR A 343 25.17 -2.89 2.04
C TYR A 343 26.53 -2.92 1.34
N PRO A 344 26.63 -3.35 0.06
CA PRO A 344 27.91 -3.45 -0.65
C PRO A 344 28.52 -2.08 -1.04
N SER A 345 27.85 -0.97 -0.73
CA SER A 345 28.38 0.38 -0.86
C SER A 345 27.71 1.34 0.13
N LYS A 346 28.48 2.34 0.59
CA LYS A 346 27.99 3.50 1.34
C LYS A 346 27.11 4.44 0.50
N ASP A 347 27.31 4.42 -0.83
CA ASP A 347 26.66 5.32 -1.79
C ASP A 347 25.36 4.71 -2.37
N LEU A 348 25.08 3.44 -2.06
CA LEU A 348 23.82 2.77 -2.37
C LEU A 348 22.72 3.29 -1.44
N GLN A 349 21.64 3.79 -2.04
CA GLN A 349 20.50 4.39 -1.35
C GLN A 349 19.27 3.49 -1.39
N ALA A 350 18.40 3.64 -0.40
CA ALA A 350 17.14 2.91 -0.31
C ALA A 350 16.03 3.81 0.24
N GLY A 351 14.81 3.59 -0.25
CA GLY A 351 13.58 4.24 0.19
C GLY A 351 12.62 3.20 0.71
N ILE A 352 11.94 3.48 1.83
CA ILE A 352 11.04 2.52 2.50
C ILE A 352 9.75 3.25 2.89
N THR A 353 8.60 2.64 2.62
CA THR A 353 7.31 3.05 3.20
C THR A 353 6.62 1.83 3.81
N LEU A 354 6.12 1.99 5.05
CA LEU A 354 5.24 1.05 5.74
C LEU A 354 3.91 1.75 6.05
N LEU A 355 2.81 1.17 5.56
CA LEU A 355 1.44 1.59 5.87
C LEU A 355 0.70 0.49 6.67
N ASP A 356 -0.29 0.87 7.47
CA ASP A 356 -1.38 -0.06 7.82
C ASP A 356 -2.31 -0.21 6.61
N THR A 357 -2.56 -1.46 6.20
CA THR A 357 -3.26 -1.79 4.94
C THR A 357 -4.71 -1.30 4.90
N GLN A 358 -5.39 -1.30 6.06
CA GLN A 358 -6.83 -1.02 6.13
C GLN A 358 -7.13 0.48 6.19
N SER A 359 -6.17 1.29 6.66
CA SER A 359 -6.36 2.72 6.91
C SER A 359 -5.52 3.64 6.02
N GLY A 360 -4.37 3.18 5.50
CA GLY A 360 -3.39 4.06 4.86
C GLY A 360 -2.56 4.90 5.86
N GLU A 361 -2.70 4.67 7.17
CA GLU A 361 -1.84 5.31 8.17
C GLU A 361 -0.37 4.93 7.94
N ILE A 362 0.51 5.91 7.71
CA ILE A 362 1.95 5.70 7.57
C ILE A 362 2.52 5.33 8.94
N LYS A 363 3.00 4.10 9.10
CA LYS A 363 3.58 3.61 10.36
C LYS A 363 5.07 3.88 10.46
N ALA A 364 5.78 3.74 9.35
CA ALA A 364 7.20 4.10 9.25
C ALA A 364 7.57 4.55 7.83
N VAL A 365 8.58 5.42 7.74
CA VAL A 365 9.19 5.87 6.48
C VAL A 365 10.71 5.92 6.60
N GLY A 366 11.39 5.29 5.63
CA GLY A 366 12.84 5.27 5.51
C GLY A 366 13.27 6.18 4.36
N GLY A 367 13.72 7.40 4.68
CA GLY A 367 14.00 8.44 3.69
C GLY A 367 15.39 8.39 3.04
N GLY A 368 16.25 7.43 3.39
CA GLY A 368 17.59 7.30 2.84
C GLY A 368 18.59 6.68 3.81
N ARG A 369 19.82 6.48 3.32
CA ARG A 369 20.97 6.00 4.08
C ARG A 369 22.02 7.09 4.23
N ASN A 370 22.75 7.09 5.33
CA ASN A 370 23.87 8.00 5.59
C ASN A 370 23.47 9.49 5.47
N THR A 371 22.24 9.81 5.87
CA THR A 371 21.66 11.15 5.77
C THR A 371 22.28 12.08 6.83
N THR A 372 23.05 13.08 6.41
CA THR A 372 23.67 14.07 7.33
C THR A 372 22.84 15.35 7.49
N VAL A 373 21.60 15.37 6.99
CA VAL A 373 20.75 16.57 6.92
C VAL A 373 19.29 16.27 7.28
N LYS A 374 18.76 17.04 8.24
CA LYS A 374 17.30 17.21 8.43
C LYS A 374 16.73 17.96 7.23
N ARG A 375 15.53 17.59 6.74
CA ARG A 375 14.98 18.06 5.44
C ARG A 375 15.89 17.73 4.24
N GLY A 376 16.63 16.63 4.35
CA GLY A 376 17.32 16.03 3.22
C GLY A 376 16.35 15.48 2.16
N TRP A 377 16.91 15.11 1.01
CA TRP A 377 16.17 14.44 -0.05
C TRP A 377 15.59 13.10 0.44
N ASN A 378 14.26 12.95 0.41
CA ASN A 378 13.58 11.78 0.95
C ASN A 378 13.35 10.72 -0.14
N TYR A 379 14.11 9.63 -0.08
CA TYR A 379 14.03 8.52 -1.03
C TYR A 379 12.70 7.74 -1.02
N ALA A 380 11.81 7.99 -0.05
CA ALA A 380 10.47 7.42 -0.02
C ALA A 380 9.39 8.30 -0.69
N THR A 381 9.66 9.59 -0.92
CA THR A 381 8.68 10.57 -1.44
C THR A 381 9.20 11.47 -2.56
N ASP A 382 10.34 12.15 -2.37
CA ASP A 382 10.97 13.01 -3.39
C ASP A 382 11.54 12.18 -4.55
N ALA A 383 12.15 11.02 -4.23
CA ALA A 383 12.74 10.13 -5.24
C ALA A 383 11.67 9.38 -6.04
N LYS A 384 11.19 10.02 -7.11
CA LYS A 384 10.41 9.33 -8.14
C LYS A 384 11.35 8.58 -9.07
N ARG A 385 11.10 7.28 -9.26
CA ARG A 385 11.86 6.37 -10.12
C ARG A 385 10.89 5.43 -10.85
N SER A 386 11.29 4.91 -12.02
CA SER A 386 10.45 3.96 -12.75
C SER A 386 10.17 2.72 -11.88
N PRO A 387 8.91 2.30 -11.70
CA PRO A 387 8.55 1.13 -10.89
C PRO A 387 9.06 -0.19 -11.49
N GLY A 388 9.40 -0.20 -12.78
CA GLY A 388 9.63 -1.43 -13.52
C GLY A 388 8.43 -2.37 -13.40
N SER A 389 8.70 -3.66 -13.14
CA SER A 389 7.66 -4.68 -13.03
C SER A 389 6.79 -4.68 -11.74
N THR A 390 6.89 -3.69 -10.84
CA THR A 390 5.88 -3.53 -9.77
C THR A 390 4.61 -2.85 -10.26
N ILE A 391 4.60 -2.23 -11.45
CA ILE A 391 3.39 -1.60 -12.01
C ILE A 391 2.40 -2.63 -12.60
N LYS A 392 2.86 -3.86 -12.88
CA LYS A 392 2.08 -4.88 -13.62
C LYS A 392 0.72 -5.23 -12.99
N PRO A 393 0.57 -5.38 -11.66
CA PRO A 393 -0.75 -5.57 -11.04
C PRO A 393 -1.68 -4.37 -11.19
N ILE A 394 -1.12 -3.17 -11.38
CA ILE A 394 -1.84 -1.89 -11.41
C ILE A 394 -2.26 -1.52 -12.84
N LEU A 395 -1.40 -1.68 -13.85
CA LEU A 395 -1.71 -1.33 -15.24
C LEU A 395 -2.26 -2.48 -16.08
N ASP A 396 -1.80 -3.72 -15.88
CA ASP A 396 -2.14 -4.84 -16.75
C ASP A 396 -3.12 -5.80 -16.06
N TYR A 397 -2.68 -6.51 -15.03
CA TYR A 397 -3.40 -7.69 -14.54
C TYR A 397 -4.61 -7.35 -13.67
N GLY A 398 -4.56 -6.29 -12.85
CA GLY A 398 -5.72 -5.79 -12.11
C GLY A 398 -6.84 -5.30 -13.03
N PRO A 399 -6.57 -4.38 -13.97
CA PRO A 399 -7.51 -3.96 -15.00
C PRO A 399 -8.07 -5.11 -15.86
N ALA A 400 -7.30 -6.15 -16.15
CA ALA A 400 -7.80 -7.32 -16.88
C ALA A 400 -8.81 -8.15 -16.06
N VAL A 401 -8.59 -8.32 -14.76
CA VAL A 401 -9.59 -8.94 -13.86
C VAL A 401 -10.80 -8.03 -13.71
N GLU A 402 -10.60 -6.72 -13.52
CA GLU A 402 -11.65 -5.73 -13.27
C GLU A 402 -12.60 -5.55 -14.47
N TYR A 403 -12.06 -5.36 -15.68
CA TYR A 403 -12.81 -4.97 -16.87
C TYR A 403 -13.08 -6.12 -17.86
N LEU A 404 -12.27 -7.18 -17.83
CA LEU A 404 -12.40 -8.34 -18.73
C LEU A 404 -12.82 -9.63 -17.98
N ASN A 405 -12.97 -9.58 -16.65
CA ASN A 405 -13.27 -10.72 -15.77
C ASN A 405 -12.29 -11.89 -15.92
N TRP A 406 -11.02 -11.61 -16.24
CA TRP A 406 -9.98 -12.64 -16.39
C TRP A 406 -9.77 -13.43 -15.08
N SER A 407 -9.55 -14.72 -15.22
CA SER A 407 -9.31 -15.65 -14.11
C SER A 407 -7.81 -15.87 -13.88
N THR A 408 -7.42 -16.38 -12.71
CA THR A 408 -6.00 -16.72 -12.45
C THR A 408 -5.41 -17.71 -13.47
N TYR A 409 -6.28 -18.55 -14.07
CA TYR A 409 -5.92 -19.50 -15.10
C TYR A 409 -5.73 -18.89 -16.50
N GLN A 410 -6.22 -17.67 -16.77
CA GLN A 410 -6.39 -17.13 -18.13
C GLN A 410 -5.17 -17.43 -19.03
N PRO A 411 -5.31 -18.25 -20.09
CA PRO A 411 -4.21 -18.58 -20.98
C PRO A 411 -3.72 -17.36 -21.75
N ILE A 412 -2.40 -17.16 -21.78
CA ILE A 412 -1.74 -16.09 -22.52
C ILE A 412 -0.42 -16.62 -23.13
N LYS A 413 -0.16 -16.25 -24.39
CA LYS A 413 0.94 -16.81 -25.18
C LYS A 413 2.19 -15.93 -25.12
N ASP A 414 3.23 -16.43 -24.47
CA ASP A 414 4.57 -15.86 -24.43
C ASP A 414 5.43 -16.42 -25.58
N GLU A 415 5.76 -15.55 -26.54
CA GLU A 415 6.42 -15.85 -27.81
C GLU A 415 7.16 -14.59 -28.30
N GLU A 416 7.86 -14.64 -29.43
CA GLU A 416 8.48 -13.42 -30.01
C GLU A 416 7.42 -12.37 -30.33
N TYR A 417 7.61 -11.14 -29.85
CA TYR A 417 6.60 -10.09 -29.91
C TYR A 417 7.22 -8.69 -29.89
N SER A 418 6.50 -7.72 -30.44
CA SER A 418 6.90 -6.31 -30.50
C SER A 418 5.83 -5.41 -29.92
N TYR A 419 6.23 -4.20 -29.55
CA TYR A 419 5.33 -3.06 -29.43
C TYR A 419 4.65 -2.75 -30.79
N SER A 420 3.50 -2.07 -30.78
CA SER A 420 2.75 -1.68 -31.98
C SER A 420 3.53 -0.77 -32.93
N ASN A 421 4.60 -0.12 -32.46
CA ASN A 421 5.54 0.64 -33.30
C ASN A 421 6.63 -0.23 -33.97
N GLY A 422 6.56 -1.57 -33.84
CA GLY A 422 7.52 -2.53 -34.39
C GLY A 422 8.73 -2.85 -33.51
N THR A 423 8.97 -2.09 -32.43
CA THR A 423 10.12 -2.29 -31.54
C THR A 423 10.07 -3.66 -30.85
N PRO A 424 11.07 -4.55 -31.02
CA PRO A 424 11.04 -5.88 -30.40
C PRO A 424 11.07 -5.83 -28.87
N LEU A 425 10.21 -6.63 -28.24
CA LEU A 425 10.17 -6.81 -26.78
C LEU A 425 10.75 -8.18 -26.39
N LYS A 426 11.46 -8.23 -25.25
CA LYS A 426 12.05 -9.46 -24.70
C LYS A 426 11.73 -9.60 -23.21
N ASN A 427 11.56 -10.85 -22.76
CA ASN A 427 11.55 -11.19 -21.35
C ASN A 427 12.96 -11.02 -20.76
N ALA A 428 13.05 -10.71 -19.46
CA ALA A 428 14.34 -10.51 -18.77
C ALA A 428 15.26 -11.75 -18.81
N SER A 429 14.70 -12.95 -18.94
CA SER A 429 15.45 -14.21 -19.11
C SER A 429 15.95 -14.47 -20.54
N GLY A 430 15.55 -13.65 -21.51
CA GLY A 430 15.80 -13.88 -22.94
C GLY A 430 15.07 -15.11 -23.53
N ARG A 431 14.14 -15.73 -22.78
CA ARG A 431 13.43 -16.95 -23.18
C ARG A 431 11.92 -16.70 -23.32
N HIS A 432 11.28 -17.55 -24.12
CA HIS A 432 9.84 -17.66 -24.23
C HIS A 432 9.36 -18.95 -23.56
N TYR A 433 8.20 -18.91 -22.92
CA TYR A 433 7.60 -20.02 -22.16
C TYR A 433 6.39 -20.65 -22.85
N GLY A 434 5.95 -20.13 -24.00
CA GLY A 434 4.77 -20.63 -24.72
C GLY A 434 3.47 -20.18 -24.06
N THR A 435 2.43 -21.01 -24.11
CA THR A 435 1.17 -20.69 -23.41
C THR A 435 1.33 -20.91 -21.91
N VAL A 436 1.21 -19.83 -21.13
CA VAL A 436 1.22 -19.81 -19.66
C VAL A 436 -0.11 -19.27 -19.14
N THR A 437 -0.39 -19.41 -17.85
CA THR A 437 -1.51 -18.69 -17.21
C THR A 437 -1.09 -17.27 -16.82
N ILE A 438 -2.03 -16.34 -16.64
CA ILE A 438 -1.67 -15.00 -16.11
C ILE A 438 -1.07 -15.06 -14.70
N ARG A 439 -1.47 -16.03 -13.87
CA ARG A 439 -0.80 -16.33 -12.58
C ARG A 439 0.69 -16.59 -12.78
N GLU A 440 1.04 -17.51 -13.67
CA GLU A 440 2.43 -17.87 -13.95
C GLU A 440 3.19 -16.70 -14.59
N ALA A 441 2.56 -15.97 -15.51
CA ALA A 441 3.15 -14.79 -16.15
C ALA A 441 3.48 -13.68 -15.15
N LEU A 442 2.59 -13.40 -14.19
CA LEU A 442 2.81 -12.41 -13.14
C LEU A 442 3.87 -12.88 -12.11
N ALA A 443 3.83 -14.16 -11.72
CA ALA A 443 4.79 -14.78 -10.80
C ALA A 443 6.22 -14.80 -11.36
N ARG A 444 6.39 -15.18 -12.64
CA ARG A 444 7.65 -15.07 -13.40
C ARG A 444 7.99 -13.64 -13.82
N SER A 445 7.07 -12.69 -13.65
CA SER A 445 7.20 -11.28 -14.05
C SER A 445 7.46 -11.05 -15.55
N LEU A 446 6.93 -11.92 -16.43
CA LEU A 446 7.16 -11.88 -17.88
C LEU A 446 6.71 -10.55 -18.50
N ASN A 447 7.40 -10.12 -19.57
CA ASN A 447 7.19 -8.81 -20.20
C ASN A 447 6.17 -8.89 -21.34
N ILE A 448 6.21 -9.96 -22.13
CA ILE A 448 5.38 -10.08 -23.34
C ILE A 448 3.90 -10.36 -22.98
N PRO A 449 3.58 -11.27 -22.04
CA PRO A 449 2.24 -11.38 -21.48
C PRO A 449 1.73 -10.08 -20.81
N ALA A 450 2.60 -9.31 -20.15
CA ALA A 450 2.20 -8.04 -19.53
C ALA A 450 1.78 -7.00 -20.58
N LEU A 451 2.59 -6.81 -21.64
CA LEU A 451 2.24 -5.97 -22.79
C LEU A 451 0.92 -6.43 -23.45
N LYS A 452 0.80 -7.72 -23.76
CA LYS A 452 -0.43 -8.29 -24.35
C LYS A 452 -1.65 -8.08 -23.46
N THR A 453 -1.50 -8.17 -22.14
CA THR A 453 -2.58 -7.90 -21.17
C THR A 453 -3.00 -6.43 -21.20
N LEU A 454 -2.06 -5.48 -21.20
CA LEU A 454 -2.39 -4.05 -21.31
C LEU A 454 -3.03 -3.70 -22.67
N GLN A 455 -2.65 -4.39 -23.75
CA GLN A 455 -3.25 -4.21 -25.08
C GLN A 455 -4.72 -4.69 -25.12
N GLU A 456 -5.04 -5.83 -24.50
CA GLU A 456 -6.42 -6.34 -24.36
C GLU A 456 -7.28 -5.46 -23.42
N VAL A 457 -6.68 -4.90 -22.36
CA VAL A 457 -7.32 -3.96 -21.44
C VAL A 457 -7.62 -2.61 -22.12
N GLY A 458 -6.67 -2.10 -22.92
CA GLY A 458 -6.67 -0.77 -23.49
C GLY A 458 -5.98 0.27 -22.59
N LEU A 459 -5.14 1.11 -23.19
CA LEU A 459 -4.25 2.06 -22.48
C LEU A 459 -5.02 3.02 -21.55
N ASP A 460 -6.18 3.52 -21.95
CA ASP A 460 -7.03 4.38 -21.12
C ASP A 460 -7.49 3.68 -19.83
N ARG A 461 -7.98 2.43 -19.93
CA ARG A 461 -8.47 1.67 -18.77
C ARG A 461 -7.36 1.31 -17.80
N GLY A 462 -6.16 1.00 -18.31
CA GLY A 462 -4.97 0.82 -17.49
C GLY A 462 -4.63 2.11 -16.74
N ARG A 463 -4.50 3.24 -17.46
CA ARG A 463 -4.23 4.56 -16.88
C ARG A 463 -5.25 4.92 -15.79
N ASP A 464 -6.54 4.81 -16.09
CA ASP A 464 -7.60 5.30 -15.20
C ASP A 464 -7.68 4.49 -13.91
N PHE A 465 -7.52 3.16 -13.98
CA PHE A 465 -7.41 2.29 -12.79
C PHE A 465 -6.18 2.63 -11.94
N ALA A 466 -5.04 2.98 -12.56
CA ALA A 466 -3.85 3.43 -11.85
C ALA A 466 -4.00 4.82 -11.20
N VAL A 467 -4.75 5.72 -11.84
CA VAL A 467 -5.10 7.05 -11.30
C VAL A 467 -6.02 6.92 -10.09
N GLU A 468 -7.04 6.06 -10.15
CA GLU A 468 -7.89 5.80 -8.98
C GLU A 468 -7.09 5.19 -7.81
N LEU A 469 -6.08 4.35 -8.11
CA LEU A 469 -5.11 3.83 -7.15
C LEU A 469 -4.04 4.85 -6.69
N GLY A 470 -4.19 6.13 -6.98
CA GLY A 470 -3.32 7.20 -6.46
C GLY A 470 -1.99 7.36 -7.19
N ILE A 471 -1.83 6.78 -8.40
CA ILE A 471 -0.69 7.06 -9.28
C ILE A 471 -1.13 8.06 -10.36
N PRO A 472 -0.90 9.37 -10.19
CA PRO A 472 -1.44 10.38 -11.10
C PRO A 472 -0.74 10.33 -12.46
N PHE A 473 -1.44 9.93 -13.51
CA PHE A 473 -0.96 10.01 -14.89
C PHE A 473 -1.44 11.31 -15.54
N ASP A 474 -0.54 12.30 -15.61
CA ASP A 474 -0.83 13.65 -16.10
C ASP A 474 -1.00 13.74 -17.64
N LYS A 475 -0.82 12.61 -18.35
CA LYS A 475 -0.79 12.45 -19.81
C LYS A 475 -1.25 11.05 -20.21
N GLU A 476 -1.55 10.86 -21.49
CA GLU A 476 -1.71 9.54 -22.11
C GLU A 476 -0.46 8.66 -21.90
N ILE A 477 -0.69 7.36 -21.68
CA ILE A 477 0.38 6.37 -21.52
C ILE A 477 0.69 5.69 -22.85
N THR A 478 1.92 5.19 -23.00
CA THR A 478 2.30 4.31 -24.11
C THR A 478 2.37 2.86 -23.64
N GLU A 479 2.40 1.92 -24.57
CA GLU A 479 2.57 0.48 -24.28
C GLU A 479 3.79 0.14 -23.40
N SER A 480 4.82 1.01 -23.37
CA SER A 480 5.97 0.85 -22.45
C SER A 480 5.59 0.92 -20.96
N ALA A 481 4.42 1.48 -20.64
CA ALA A 481 3.91 1.60 -19.28
C ALA A 481 3.66 0.24 -18.61
N ALA A 482 3.30 -0.82 -19.36
CA ALA A 482 3.20 -2.19 -18.83
C ALA A 482 4.47 -2.69 -18.15
N LEU A 483 5.62 -2.09 -18.47
CA LEU A 483 6.94 -2.43 -17.94
C LEU A 483 7.52 -1.34 -17.03
N GLY A 484 6.73 -0.33 -16.66
CA GLY A 484 7.12 0.81 -15.82
C GLY A 484 7.62 2.04 -16.61
N GLY A 485 7.36 2.13 -17.92
CA GLY A 485 7.63 3.33 -18.71
C GLY A 485 6.63 4.47 -18.46
N GLY A 486 6.98 5.69 -18.86
CA GLY A 486 6.08 6.84 -18.89
C GLY A 486 5.81 7.56 -17.57
N LYS A 487 5.79 6.86 -16.42
CA LYS A 487 5.64 7.46 -15.08
C LYS A 487 6.64 6.89 -14.08
N ASP A 488 7.41 7.79 -13.48
CA ASP A 488 8.22 7.53 -12.30
C ASP A 488 7.38 7.75 -11.03
N VAL A 489 7.55 6.89 -10.02
CA VAL A 489 6.78 6.86 -8.77
C VAL A 489 7.69 6.78 -7.54
N SER A 490 7.19 7.18 -6.37
CA SER A 490 7.85 6.98 -5.07
C SER A 490 7.42 5.68 -4.37
N THR A 491 8.07 5.29 -3.27
CA THR A 491 7.57 4.15 -2.47
C THR A 491 6.26 4.47 -1.76
N LEU A 492 6.00 5.74 -1.43
CA LEU A 492 4.73 6.16 -0.82
C LEU A 492 3.55 5.99 -1.79
N GLU A 493 3.70 6.42 -3.04
CA GLU A 493 2.71 6.24 -4.10
C GLU A 493 2.47 4.74 -4.37
N LEU A 494 3.55 3.96 -4.48
CA LEU A 494 3.46 2.52 -4.72
C LEU A 494 2.83 1.74 -3.54
N ALA A 495 3.09 2.14 -2.29
CA ALA A 495 2.48 1.54 -1.12
C ALA A 495 0.98 1.85 -1.01
N GLY A 496 0.55 3.07 -1.33
CA GLY A 496 -0.88 3.44 -1.39
C GLY A 496 -1.66 2.66 -2.44
N ALA A 497 -1.07 2.47 -3.63
CA ALA A 497 -1.65 1.62 -4.66
C ALA A 497 -1.72 0.13 -4.21
N TYR A 498 -0.66 -0.38 -3.55
CA TYR A 498 -0.62 -1.80 -3.13
C TYR A 498 -1.56 -2.12 -1.97
N SER A 499 -1.80 -1.21 -1.03
CA SER A 499 -2.68 -1.46 0.13
C SER A 499 -4.13 -1.73 -0.29
N SER A 500 -4.55 -1.11 -1.39
CA SER A 500 -5.89 -1.25 -1.99
C SER A 500 -6.23 -2.70 -2.37
N PHE A 501 -5.24 -3.51 -2.76
CA PHE A 501 -5.48 -4.94 -3.03
C PHE A 501 -5.61 -5.76 -1.74
N GLY A 502 -5.00 -5.31 -0.63
CA GLY A 502 -5.03 -5.98 0.68
C GLY A 502 -6.19 -5.60 1.60
N ASN A 503 -7.05 -4.66 1.19
CA ASN A 503 -8.21 -4.16 1.96
C ASN A 503 -9.54 -4.28 1.18
N ASN A 504 -9.64 -5.28 0.30
CA ASN A 504 -10.82 -5.57 -0.52
C ASN A 504 -11.19 -4.48 -1.56
N GLY A 505 -10.21 -3.71 -2.03
CA GLY A 505 -10.35 -2.81 -3.18
C GLY A 505 -10.58 -1.34 -2.85
N THR A 506 -10.18 -0.88 -1.66
CA THR A 506 -10.37 0.50 -1.19
C THR A 506 -9.05 1.27 -1.20
N TYR A 507 -8.93 2.28 -2.06
CA TYR A 507 -7.83 3.22 -1.96
C TYR A 507 -8.03 4.11 -0.73
N ASN A 508 -7.01 4.14 0.14
CA ASN A 508 -6.90 5.06 1.25
C ASN A 508 -5.63 5.90 1.04
N GLN A 509 -5.77 7.22 1.02
CA GLN A 509 -4.66 8.14 0.85
C GLN A 509 -3.62 7.94 1.99
N PRO A 510 -2.34 7.69 1.67
CA PRO A 510 -1.29 7.59 2.67
C PRO A 510 -1.16 8.89 3.47
N HIS A 511 -1.18 8.78 4.80
CA HIS A 511 -1.19 9.94 5.69
C HIS A 511 -0.37 9.73 6.97
N SER A 512 0.25 10.80 7.48
CA SER A 512 1.12 10.82 8.66
C SER A 512 0.46 11.44 9.90
N VAL A 513 -0.62 12.22 9.71
CA VAL A 513 -1.31 12.98 10.76
C VAL A 513 -2.72 12.43 11.00
N LYS A 514 -3.06 12.13 12.26
CA LYS A 514 -4.45 11.80 12.67
C LYS A 514 -5.27 13.06 12.98
N LYS A 515 -4.67 14.00 13.73
CA LYS A 515 -5.28 15.29 14.09
C LYS A 515 -4.23 16.32 14.51
N ILE A 516 -4.58 17.59 14.43
CA ILE A 516 -3.91 18.68 15.15
C ILE A 516 -4.85 19.26 16.22
N VAL A 517 -4.28 19.64 17.36
CA VAL A 517 -4.97 20.37 18.42
C VAL A 517 -4.34 21.75 18.53
N LEU A 518 -5.17 22.78 18.41
CA LEU A 518 -4.77 24.18 18.39
C LEU A 518 -4.63 24.72 19.83
N ARG A 519 -4.06 25.91 19.97
CA ARG A 519 -3.74 26.53 21.28
C ARG A 519 -4.95 26.89 22.14
N ASP A 520 -6.12 27.08 21.52
CA ASP A 520 -7.43 27.23 22.19
C ASP A 520 -8.09 25.87 22.56
N LYS A 521 -7.40 24.76 22.28
CA LYS A 521 -7.87 23.36 22.35
C LYS A 521 -8.95 22.96 21.35
N THR A 522 -9.20 23.77 20.31
CA THR A 522 -9.91 23.31 19.11
C THR A 522 -9.16 22.14 18.47
N THR A 523 -9.86 21.05 18.15
CA THR A 523 -9.26 19.86 17.52
C THR A 523 -9.70 19.75 16.07
N ILE A 524 -8.74 19.73 15.16
CA ILE A 524 -8.93 19.57 13.71
C ILE A 524 -8.45 18.17 13.34
N LYS A 525 -9.38 17.28 12.97
CA LYS A 525 -9.04 15.98 12.39
C LYS A 525 -8.49 16.16 10.97
N ASN A 526 -7.58 15.27 10.57
CA ASN A 526 -7.17 15.17 9.18
C ASN A 526 -8.36 14.72 8.29
N LYS A 527 -8.29 15.00 6.99
CA LYS A 527 -9.31 14.67 5.98
C LYS A 527 -8.65 13.96 4.81
N THR A 528 -8.55 12.64 4.93
CA THR A 528 -7.91 11.77 3.95
C THR A 528 -8.93 11.28 2.92
N GLU A 529 -8.51 11.10 1.66
CA GLU A 529 -9.35 10.45 0.65
C GLU A 529 -9.43 8.94 0.93
N SER A 530 -10.65 8.39 0.91
CA SER A 530 -10.93 6.97 1.04
C SER A 530 -12.08 6.60 0.10
N LYS A 531 -11.85 5.66 -0.82
CA LYS A 531 -12.79 5.30 -1.89
C LYS A 531 -12.62 3.85 -2.37
N PRO A 532 -13.70 3.11 -2.67
CA PRO A 532 -13.61 1.87 -3.45
C PRO A 532 -13.15 2.18 -4.88
N VAL A 533 -12.13 1.46 -5.37
CA VAL A 533 -11.50 1.66 -6.69
C VAL A 533 -11.49 0.41 -7.57
N MET A 534 -11.73 -0.77 -7.00
CA MET A 534 -11.87 -2.03 -7.72
C MET A 534 -12.88 -2.94 -7.01
N LYS A 535 -13.34 -4.00 -7.68
CA LYS A 535 -14.18 -5.04 -7.05
C LYS A 535 -13.40 -5.83 -6.00
N ASP A 536 -14.12 -6.38 -5.03
CA ASP A 536 -13.60 -7.37 -4.07
C ASP A 536 -13.01 -8.60 -4.79
N SER A 537 -13.63 -9.04 -5.89
CA SER A 537 -13.12 -10.11 -6.76
C SER A 537 -11.78 -9.75 -7.39
N THR A 538 -11.59 -8.49 -7.82
CA THR A 538 -10.33 -7.99 -8.39
C THR A 538 -9.23 -7.98 -7.34
N ALA A 539 -9.51 -7.41 -6.16
CA ALA A 539 -8.58 -7.38 -5.04
C ALA A 539 -8.12 -8.79 -4.62
N PHE A 540 -9.05 -9.73 -4.47
CA PHE A 540 -8.76 -11.11 -4.09
C PHE A 540 -7.99 -11.88 -5.18
N ILE A 541 -8.45 -11.85 -6.44
CA ILE A 541 -7.82 -12.60 -7.54
C ILE A 541 -6.40 -12.10 -7.81
N VAL A 542 -6.15 -10.79 -7.79
CA VAL A 542 -4.79 -10.24 -7.93
C VAL A 542 -3.92 -10.62 -6.73
N THR A 543 -4.46 -10.56 -5.51
CA THR A 543 -3.74 -10.98 -4.30
C THR A 543 -3.31 -12.44 -4.34
N ASP A 544 -4.19 -13.35 -4.79
CA ASP A 544 -3.87 -14.77 -4.91
C ASP A 544 -2.81 -15.05 -6.01
N MET A 545 -2.82 -14.31 -7.12
CA MET A 545 -1.71 -14.36 -8.10
C MET A 545 -0.40 -13.79 -7.53
N LEU A 546 -0.48 -12.75 -6.69
CA LEU A 546 0.69 -12.16 -6.04
C LEU A 546 1.28 -13.05 -4.92
N LYS A 547 0.49 -13.92 -4.27
CA LYS A 547 1.02 -15.00 -3.42
C LYS A 547 1.95 -15.94 -4.22
N SER A 548 1.62 -16.24 -5.49
CA SER A 548 2.45 -17.09 -6.35
C SER A 548 3.81 -16.48 -6.67
N VAL A 549 3.97 -15.14 -6.68
CA VAL A 549 5.28 -14.48 -6.87
C VAL A 549 6.28 -14.83 -5.76
N LEU A 550 5.80 -15.05 -4.53
CA LEU A 550 6.62 -15.36 -3.35
C LEU A 550 6.78 -16.87 -3.11
N ASN A 551 5.74 -17.66 -3.42
CA ASN A 551 5.69 -19.07 -3.03
C ASN A 551 6.09 -20.06 -4.13
N GLU A 552 5.83 -19.75 -5.40
CA GLU A 552 6.11 -20.70 -6.49
C GLU A 552 7.62 -20.88 -6.73
N PRO A 553 8.10 -22.06 -7.14
CA PRO A 553 9.52 -22.30 -7.42
C PRO A 553 10.12 -21.36 -8.48
N TYR A 554 9.27 -20.84 -9.38
CA TYR A 554 9.60 -19.90 -10.46
C TYR A 554 9.27 -18.43 -10.14
N GLY A 555 8.74 -18.14 -8.94
CA GLY A 555 8.39 -16.79 -8.53
C GLY A 555 9.60 -15.88 -8.34
N THR A 556 9.52 -14.62 -8.78
CA THR A 556 10.64 -13.66 -8.64
C THR A 556 10.84 -13.14 -7.22
N GLY A 557 9.84 -13.31 -6.35
CA GLY A 557 9.79 -12.79 -4.98
C GLY A 557 10.23 -13.77 -3.89
N ARG A 558 10.68 -14.99 -4.21
CA ARG A 558 10.92 -16.07 -3.22
C ARG A 558 11.79 -15.71 -2.01
N LEU A 559 12.76 -14.79 -2.15
CA LEU A 559 13.59 -14.32 -1.04
C LEU A 559 12.86 -13.40 -0.04
N ALA A 560 11.69 -12.88 -0.43
CA ALA A 560 10.80 -12.10 0.42
C ALA A 560 9.70 -12.95 1.10
N ASN A 561 9.72 -14.27 0.94
CA ASN A 561 8.73 -15.16 1.55
C ASN A 561 8.98 -15.34 3.06
N ILE A 562 7.87 -15.44 3.81
CA ILE A 562 7.84 -15.50 5.28
C ILE A 562 6.97 -16.71 5.65
N PRO A 563 7.55 -17.84 6.07
CA PRO A 563 6.80 -19.05 6.37
C PRO A 563 5.73 -18.80 7.45
N GLY A 564 4.48 -19.17 7.14
CA GLY A 564 3.34 -19.01 8.03
C GLY A 564 2.66 -17.63 8.01
N LEU A 565 3.23 -16.61 7.36
CA LEU A 565 2.60 -15.30 7.21
C LEU A 565 1.82 -15.21 5.89
N PRO A 566 0.53 -14.84 5.91
CA PRO A 566 -0.24 -14.57 4.69
C PRO A 566 0.20 -13.27 4.01
N VAL A 567 1.17 -13.37 3.10
CA VAL A 567 1.79 -12.23 2.39
C VAL A 567 1.72 -12.38 0.87
N ALA A 568 1.36 -11.29 0.20
CA ALA A 568 1.36 -11.14 -1.25
C ALA A 568 2.34 -10.02 -1.66
N GLY A 569 2.93 -10.09 -2.84
CA GLY A 569 3.82 -9.02 -3.30
C GLY A 569 4.46 -9.23 -4.66
N LYS A 570 5.20 -8.22 -5.11
CA LYS A 570 5.76 -8.10 -6.45
C LYS A 570 7.14 -7.46 -6.42
N THR A 571 8.05 -8.00 -7.22
CA THR A 571 9.37 -7.40 -7.48
C THR A 571 9.36 -6.54 -8.74
N GLY A 572 10.20 -5.51 -8.75
CA GLY A 572 10.55 -4.72 -9.94
C GLY A 572 12.06 -4.55 -10.08
N SER A 573 12.52 -4.32 -11.31
CA SER A 573 13.87 -3.88 -11.65
C SER A 573 13.80 -3.00 -12.90
N THR A 574 14.69 -2.03 -13.05
CA THR A 574 14.76 -1.13 -14.22
C THR A 574 16.08 -1.33 -14.99
N ASN A 575 16.04 -1.16 -16.30
CA ASN A 575 17.20 -1.36 -17.18
C ASN A 575 17.89 -0.06 -17.55
N PHE A 576 19.22 -0.12 -17.69
CA PHE A 576 19.98 0.84 -18.47
C PHE A 576 19.77 0.60 -19.97
N THR A 577 19.80 1.67 -20.77
CA THR A 577 19.76 1.58 -22.24
C THR A 577 21.06 0.95 -22.79
N PRO A 578 21.08 0.43 -24.03
CA PRO A 578 22.30 -0.14 -24.62
C PRO A 578 23.48 0.84 -24.62
N GLU A 579 23.22 2.11 -24.88
CA GLU A 579 24.20 3.20 -24.94
C GLU A 579 24.76 3.50 -23.54
N GLN A 580 23.89 3.56 -22.53
CA GLN A 580 24.29 3.70 -21.13
C GLN A 580 25.16 2.54 -20.66
N ARG A 581 24.81 1.30 -21.04
CA ARG A 581 25.59 0.10 -20.69
C ARG A 581 26.97 0.12 -21.33
N ALA A 582 27.05 0.45 -22.63
CA ALA A 582 28.31 0.55 -23.36
C ALA A 582 29.21 1.66 -22.79
N ALA A 583 28.67 2.86 -22.58
CA ALA A 583 29.44 4.02 -22.11
C ALA A 583 29.98 3.88 -20.66
N ASN A 584 29.39 3.00 -19.84
CA ASN A 584 29.74 2.85 -18.43
C ASN A 584 30.28 1.45 -18.05
N ASN A 585 30.43 0.55 -19.03
CA ASN A 585 30.83 -0.86 -18.85
C ASN A 585 29.92 -1.64 -17.88
N ILE A 586 28.59 -1.46 -18.00
CA ILE A 586 27.61 -2.11 -17.11
C ILE A 586 27.28 -3.51 -17.63
N PRO A 587 27.50 -4.59 -16.86
CA PRO A 587 27.21 -5.96 -17.29
C PRO A 587 25.71 -6.16 -17.52
N SER A 588 25.34 -7.16 -18.33
CA SER A 588 23.95 -7.45 -18.69
C SER A 588 23.04 -7.77 -17.48
N SER A 589 23.58 -8.34 -16.41
CA SER A 589 22.88 -8.58 -15.14
C SER A 589 22.71 -7.31 -14.29
N GLY A 590 23.48 -6.25 -14.53
CA GLY A 590 23.39 -5.00 -13.79
C GLY A 590 22.11 -4.24 -14.11
N VAL A 591 21.39 -3.79 -13.07
CA VAL A 591 20.14 -3.00 -13.16
C VAL A 591 20.30 -1.65 -12.48
N LYS A 592 19.47 -0.66 -12.84
CA LYS A 592 19.57 0.71 -12.32
C LYS A 592 18.88 0.86 -10.96
N ASP A 593 17.61 0.45 -10.91
CA ASP A 593 16.75 0.46 -9.73
C ASP A 593 16.25 -0.97 -9.46
N SER A 594 16.00 -1.31 -8.19
CA SER A 594 15.33 -2.56 -7.81
C SER A 594 14.28 -2.31 -6.73
N TRP A 595 13.19 -3.06 -6.79
CA TRP A 595 11.97 -2.84 -6.01
C TRP A 595 11.43 -4.13 -5.40
N MET A 596 10.77 -3.98 -4.24
CA MET A 596 9.83 -4.93 -3.68
C MET A 596 8.64 -4.17 -3.12
N ALA A 597 7.42 -4.51 -3.53
CA ALA A 597 6.19 -3.99 -2.96
C ALA A 597 5.24 -5.13 -2.62
N GLY A 598 4.53 -5.07 -1.49
CA GLY A 598 3.69 -6.17 -1.04
C GLY A 598 2.97 -5.87 0.26
N TYR A 599 2.07 -6.75 0.65
CA TYR A 599 1.14 -6.51 1.73
C TYR A 599 0.67 -7.81 2.38
N THR A 600 0.24 -7.67 3.63
CA THR A 600 -0.66 -8.57 4.34
C THR A 600 -1.99 -7.86 4.54
N THR A 601 -2.98 -8.55 5.12
CA THR A 601 -4.23 -7.92 5.61
C THR A 601 -3.98 -6.82 6.64
N ASN A 602 -2.81 -6.78 7.29
CA ASN A 602 -2.46 -5.83 8.33
C ASN A 602 -1.57 -4.68 7.87
N TYR A 603 -0.52 -4.96 7.09
CA TYR A 603 0.52 -4.01 6.75
C TYR A 603 0.91 -4.07 5.28
N THR A 604 1.26 -2.92 4.71
CA THR A 604 1.73 -2.77 3.32
C THR A 604 3.11 -2.14 3.32
N VAL A 605 4.06 -2.74 2.61
CA VAL A 605 5.44 -2.26 2.50
C VAL A 605 5.84 -2.09 1.03
N ALA A 606 6.42 -0.94 0.71
CA ALA A 606 7.14 -0.72 -0.54
C ALA A 606 8.59 -0.30 -0.26
N VAL A 607 9.53 -0.90 -0.98
CA VAL A 607 10.97 -0.66 -0.88
C VAL A 607 11.56 -0.44 -2.26
N TRP A 608 12.34 0.63 -2.40
CA TRP A 608 13.26 0.90 -3.52
C TRP A 608 14.71 0.78 -3.04
N ALA A 609 15.60 0.31 -3.91
CA ALA A 609 17.04 0.48 -3.76
C ALA A 609 17.67 0.84 -5.10
N GLY A 610 18.75 1.64 -5.06
CA GLY A 610 19.46 2.10 -6.25
C GLY A 610 20.58 3.10 -5.91
N TYR A 611 21.16 3.70 -6.95
CA TYR A 611 22.18 4.75 -6.82
C TYR A 611 21.63 6.12 -7.26
N ASP A 612 22.24 7.18 -6.74
CA ASP A 612 22.05 8.54 -7.26
C ASP A 612 22.99 8.81 -8.44
N ASN A 613 22.54 8.38 -9.62
CA ASN A 613 23.28 8.49 -10.87
C ASN A 613 23.15 9.90 -11.46
N ALA A 614 23.79 10.87 -10.80
CA ALA A 614 23.84 12.27 -11.22
C ALA A 614 24.56 12.46 -12.56
N SER A 615 24.05 13.38 -13.39
CA SER A 615 24.58 13.70 -14.73
C SER A 615 26.07 14.05 -14.72
N GLY A 616 26.81 13.51 -15.68
CA GLY A 616 28.25 13.77 -15.85
C GLY A 616 29.19 12.88 -15.03
N LYS A 617 28.66 12.02 -14.16
CA LYS A 617 29.42 10.94 -13.49
C LYS A 617 29.25 9.61 -14.25
N LYS A 618 30.17 8.66 -13.99
CA LYS A 618 29.99 7.26 -14.34
C LYS A 618 28.73 6.72 -13.63
N LEU A 619 27.90 5.98 -14.34
CA LEU A 619 26.70 5.33 -13.81
C LEU A 619 27.09 4.10 -12.99
N GLU A 620 26.64 4.04 -11.74
CA GLU A 620 26.73 2.86 -10.88
C GLU A 620 25.47 1.98 -10.98
N TYR A 621 25.63 0.67 -10.76
CA TYR A 621 24.60 -0.34 -11.01
C TYR A 621 24.46 -1.34 -9.86
N LEU A 622 23.26 -1.92 -9.73
CA LEU A 622 22.96 -2.98 -8.78
C LEU A 622 23.32 -4.35 -9.37
N GLY A 623 24.30 -5.03 -8.77
CA GLY A 623 24.59 -6.45 -9.03
C GLY A 623 23.70 -7.40 -8.23
N ASP A 624 23.85 -8.70 -8.47
CA ASP A 624 22.97 -9.77 -7.97
C ASP A 624 22.76 -9.80 -6.44
N SER A 625 23.71 -9.29 -5.65
CA SER A 625 23.59 -9.14 -4.19
C SER A 625 22.74 -7.92 -3.82
N SER A 626 23.06 -6.74 -4.34
CA SER A 626 22.32 -5.50 -4.07
C SER A 626 20.89 -5.53 -4.62
N GLN A 627 20.63 -6.27 -5.70
CA GLN A 627 19.26 -6.55 -6.19
C GLN A 627 18.40 -7.37 -5.19
N ARG A 628 18.98 -7.91 -4.11
CA ARG A 628 18.23 -8.61 -3.05
C ARG A 628 17.81 -7.68 -1.91
N ILE A 629 18.43 -6.51 -1.77
CA ILE A 629 18.21 -5.57 -0.65
C ILE A 629 16.72 -5.21 -0.47
N PRO A 630 15.94 -4.83 -1.50
CA PRO A 630 14.51 -4.54 -1.32
C PRO A 630 13.70 -5.72 -0.77
N LYS A 631 14.06 -6.95 -1.16
CA LYS A 631 13.40 -8.19 -0.69
C LYS A 631 13.81 -8.53 0.75
N ALA A 632 15.07 -8.28 1.11
CA ALA A 632 15.57 -8.47 2.48
C ALA A 632 14.96 -7.45 3.46
N ILE A 633 14.90 -6.17 3.09
CA ILE A 633 14.24 -5.11 3.88
C ILE A 633 12.75 -5.44 4.06
N PHE A 634 12.05 -5.73 2.96
CA PHE A 634 10.63 -6.10 2.99
C PHE A 634 10.38 -7.28 3.93
N LYS A 635 11.20 -8.34 3.83
CA LYS A 635 11.08 -9.54 4.66
C LYS A 635 11.27 -9.23 6.14
N ASN A 636 12.39 -8.61 6.51
CA ASN A 636 12.70 -8.27 7.90
C ASN A 636 11.62 -7.36 8.50
N LEU A 637 11.15 -6.36 7.75
CA LEU A 637 10.10 -5.45 8.23
C LEU A 637 8.77 -6.17 8.43
N MET A 638 8.34 -7.03 7.50
CA MET A 638 7.11 -7.80 7.65
C MET A 638 7.21 -8.86 8.76
N GLU A 639 8.37 -9.49 8.96
CA GLU A 639 8.63 -10.41 10.08
C GLU A 639 8.65 -9.70 11.44
N HIS A 640 9.12 -8.46 11.48
CA HIS A 640 9.03 -7.59 12.66
C HIS A 640 7.58 -7.19 12.95
N MET A 641 6.87 -6.62 11.96
CA MET A 641 5.48 -6.18 12.13
C MET A 641 4.49 -7.33 12.37
N ALA A 642 4.77 -8.56 11.92
CA ALA A 642 3.93 -9.72 12.19
C ALA A 642 3.88 -10.12 13.69
N GLN A 643 4.81 -9.62 14.51
CA GLN A 643 4.84 -9.87 15.95
C GLN A 643 3.90 -8.93 16.74
N THR A 644 3.44 -7.82 16.15
CA THR A 644 2.62 -6.81 16.85
C THR A 644 1.12 -7.15 16.87
N LYS A 645 0.61 -7.79 15.80
CA LYS A 645 -0.78 -8.25 15.68
C LYS A 645 -0.91 -9.49 14.81
N GLU A 646 -1.81 -10.40 15.21
CA GLU A 646 -2.19 -11.58 14.43
C GLU A 646 -2.59 -11.17 13.00
N THR A 647 -2.00 -11.83 12.00
CA THR A 647 -2.21 -11.52 10.59
C THR A 647 -2.98 -12.64 9.91
N LYS A 648 -4.27 -12.37 9.65
CA LYS A 648 -5.18 -13.30 8.96
C LYS A 648 -4.84 -13.39 7.47
N ASP A 649 -5.22 -14.50 6.84
CA ASP A 649 -5.21 -14.59 5.38
C ASP A 649 -6.35 -13.73 4.79
N PHE A 650 -6.26 -13.45 3.49
CA PHE A 650 -7.24 -12.71 2.72
C PHE A 650 -8.46 -13.61 2.47
N ASP A 651 -9.62 -13.22 3.00
CA ASP A 651 -10.88 -13.97 2.84
C ASP A 651 -11.35 -13.98 1.37
N GLN A 652 -11.83 -15.14 0.89
CA GLN A 652 -12.43 -15.25 -0.44
C GLN A 652 -13.83 -14.63 -0.45
N PRO A 653 -14.12 -13.61 -1.28
CA PRO A 653 -15.44 -12.99 -1.33
C PRO A 653 -16.46 -13.86 -2.08
N ASP A 654 -17.74 -13.66 -1.78
CA ASP A 654 -18.88 -14.33 -2.44
C ASP A 654 -18.95 -14.07 -3.96
N SER A 655 -18.22 -13.07 -4.47
CA SER A 655 -18.07 -12.72 -5.88
C SER A 655 -17.04 -13.58 -6.64
N VAL A 656 -16.29 -14.45 -5.95
CA VAL A 656 -15.26 -15.34 -6.51
C VAL A 656 -15.62 -16.80 -6.29
N VAL A 657 -15.35 -17.64 -7.30
CA VAL A 657 -15.47 -19.11 -7.22
C VAL A 657 -14.15 -19.79 -7.51
N LYS A 658 -13.84 -20.85 -6.75
CA LYS A 658 -12.64 -21.69 -6.92
C LYS A 658 -13.02 -22.94 -7.72
N VAL A 659 -12.32 -23.20 -8.82
CA VAL A 659 -12.70 -24.24 -9.79
C VAL A 659 -11.48 -25.08 -10.17
N GLY A 660 -11.66 -26.40 -10.15
CA GLY A 660 -10.67 -27.34 -10.67
C GLY A 660 -10.74 -27.41 -12.20
N VAL A 661 -9.62 -27.17 -12.88
CA VAL A 661 -9.51 -27.21 -14.35
C VAL A 661 -8.34 -28.06 -14.82
N ILE A 662 -8.41 -28.55 -16.05
CA ILE A 662 -7.38 -29.40 -16.65
C ILE A 662 -6.13 -28.56 -16.98
N LYS A 663 -4.99 -28.90 -16.37
CA LYS A 663 -3.69 -28.26 -16.60
C LYS A 663 -3.34 -28.27 -18.10
N GLY A 664 -3.12 -27.09 -18.67
CA GLY A 664 -2.77 -26.93 -20.08
C GLY A 664 -3.95 -26.93 -21.05
N SER A 665 -5.19 -27.07 -20.57
CA SER A 665 -6.37 -26.85 -21.42
C SER A 665 -6.45 -25.40 -21.90
N ASN A 666 -6.67 -25.20 -23.20
CA ASN A 666 -6.95 -23.91 -23.80
C ASN A 666 -7.99 -24.09 -24.93
N PRO A 667 -9.24 -23.60 -24.79
CA PRO A 667 -9.78 -22.88 -23.63
C PRO A 667 -9.81 -23.73 -22.35
N ALA A 668 -10.05 -23.09 -21.20
CA ALA A 668 -10.13 -23.75 -19.91
C ALA A 668 -11.28 -24.77 -19.86
N VAL A 669 -11.00 -25.99 -19.38
CA VAL A 669 -12.00 -27.06 -19.22
C VAL A 669 -12.07 -27.49 -17.75
N LYS A 670 -13.28 -27.57 -17.18
CA LYS A 670 -13.51 -28.07 -15.82
C LYS A 670 -13.09 -29.52 -15.70
N ALA A 671 -12.38 -29.83 -14.62
CA ALA A 671 -12.18 -31.20 -14.17
C ALA A 671 -13.52 -31.84 -13.77
N ASN A 672 -13.60 -33.15 -13.91
CA ASN A 672 -14.73 -33.96 -13.43
C ASN A 672 -14.29 -34.84 -12.24
N ALA A 673 -15.24 -35.59 -11.65
CA ALA A 673 -14.97 -36.44 -10.48
C ALA A 673 -13.96 -37.58 -10.71
N TYR A 674 -13.61 -37.88 -11.97
CA TYR A 674 -12.72 -38.96 -12.38
C TYR A 674 -11.34 -38.45 -12.84
N THR A 675 -11.17 -37.13 -12.90
CA THR A 675 -9.93 -36.49 -13.34
C THR A 675 -8.82 -36.71 -12.31
N PRO A 676 -7.66 -37.29 -12.69
CA PRO A 676 -6.57 -37.51 -11.75
C PRO A 676 -6.08 -36.19 -11.14
N SER A 677 -5.87 -36.14 -9.83
CA SER A 677 -5.50 -34.90 -9.11
C SER A 677 -4.20 -34.26 -9.63
N SER A 678 -3.28 -35.05 -10.17
CA SER A 678 -2.07 -34.59 -10.85
C SER A 678 -2.36 -33.72 -12.09
N LYS A 679 -3.50 -33.92 -12.76
CA LYS A 679 -3.98 -33.18 -13.94
C LYS A 679 -4.79 -31.93 -13.59
N ILE A 680 -5.29 -31.81 -12.37
CA ILE A 680 -6.10 -30.66 -11.91
C ILE A 680 -5.18 -29.52 -11.43
N THR A 681 -5.47 -28.28 -11.84
CA THR A 681 -5.10 -27.06 -11.09
C THR A 681 -6.37 -26.40 -10.55
N TYR A 682 -6.29 -25.74 -9.39
CA TYR A 682 -7.41 -25.05 -8.75
C TYR A 682 -7.22 -23.55 -8.85
N GLU A 683 -8.16 -22.89 -9.52
CA GLU A 683 -8.00 -21.52 -9.99
C GLU A 683 -9.25 -20.70 -9.65
N TYR A 684 -9.09 -19.37 -9.55
CA TYR A 684 -10.15 -18.48 -9.12
C TYR A 684 -10.72 -17.66 -10.28
N TYR A 685 -12.05 -17.61 -10.33
CA TYR A 685 -12.84 -16.98 -11.37
C TYR A 685 -13.78 -15.96 -10.73
N VAL A 686 -14.04 -14.85 -11.43
CA VAL A 686 -15.20 -14.01 -11.11
C VAL A 686 -16.46 -14.85 -11.34
N LYS A 687 -17.35 -14.91 -10.36
CA LYS A 687 -18.55 -15.76 -10.35
C LYS A 687 -19.42 -15.51 -11.59
N GLY A 688 -19.78 -16.59 -12.29
CA GLY A 688 -20.48 -16.54 -13.58
C GLY A 688 -19.57 -16.48 -14.81
N HIS A 689 -18.24 -16.41 -14.62
CA HIS A 689 -17.24 -16.43 -15.69
C HIS A 689 -16.35 -17.68 -15.66
N GLU A 690 -16.66 -18.66 -14.81
CA GLU A 690 -15.98 -19.95 -14.81
C GLU A 690 -16.32 -20.80 -16.05
N PRO A 691 -15.40 -21.65 -16.54
CA PRO A 691 -15.61 -22.44 -17.76
C PRO A 691 -16.85 -23.34 -17.66
N THR A 692 -17.64 -23.38 -18.74
CA THR A 692 -18.88 -24.18 -18.82
C THR A 692 -18.63 -25.62 -19.26
N GLN A 693 -17.61 -25.86 -20.08
CA GLN A 693 -17.24 -27.19 -20.55
C GLN A 693 -16.59 -28.00 -19.42
N VAL A 694 -17.05 -29.23 -19.23
CA VAL A 694 -16.47 -30.25 -18.34
C VAL A 694 -15.76 -31.29 -19.21
N THR A 695 -14.64 -31.85 -18.73
CA THR A 695 -13.91 -32.88 -19.47
C THR A 695 -14.69 -34.20 -19.60
N THR A 696 -14.52 -34.85 -20.75
CA THR A 696 -14.96 -36.22 -21.05
C THR A 696 -13.77 -37.16 -21.31
N GLU A 697 -12.54 -36.72 -21.04
CA GLU A 697 -11.31 -37.53 -21.22
C GLU A 697 -11.18 -38.60 -20.11
N TYR A 698 -11.64 -38.25 -18.90
CA TYR A 698 -11.56 -39.10 -17.72
C TYR A 698 -12.95 -39.60 -17.35
N GLU A 699 -13.16 -40.92 -17.47
CA GLU A 699 -14.41 -41.58 -17.10
C GLU A 699 -14.20 -42.47 -15.86
N LYS A 700 -15.30 -42.91 -15.26
CA LYS A 700 -15.27 -43.85 -14.13
C LYS A 700 -14.63 -45.16 -14.59
N ILE A 701 -13.61 -45.64 -13.87
CA ILE A 701 -13.02 -46.95 -14.16
C ILE A 701 -14.00 -48.11 -13.84
N ASP A 702 -14.00 -49.11 -14.72
CA ASP A 702 -14.87 -50.30 -14.63
C ASP A 702 -14.64 -51.12 -13.35
N LYS A 703 -15.68 -51.83 -12.90
CA LYS A 703 -15.46 -52.90 -11.91
C LYS A 703 -14.83 -54.14 -12.58
N PRO A 704 -13.99 -54.90 -11.88
CA PRO A 704 -13.56 -56.22 -12.35
C PRO A 704 -14.73 -57.18 -12.60
N SER A 705 -14.47 -58.26 -13.32
CA SER A 705 -15.24 -59.51 -13.18
C SER A 705 -14.45 -60.46 -12.27
N ILE A 706 -15.13 -61.17 -11.37
CA ILE A 706 -14.52 -62.00 -10.34
C ILE A 706 -15.17 -63.39 -10.32
N SER A 707 -14.36 -64.42 -10.10
CA SER A 707 -14.80 -65.81 -9.95
C SER A 707 -14.01 -66.50 -8.82
N ALA A 708 -14.70 -67.31 -8.04
CA ALA A 708 -14.12 -68.17 -7.01
C ALA A 708 -14.60 -69.60 -7.24
N SER A 709 -13.70 -70.57 -7.09
CA SER A 709 -14.05 -71.99 -7.01
C SER A 709 -13.32 -72.65 -5.85
N TYR A 710 -13.97 -73.61 -5.21
CA TYR A 710 -13.31 -74.51 -4.27
C TYR A 710 -12.74 -75.70 -5.03
N ASP A 711 -11.47 -75.99 -4.79
CA ASP A 711 -10.73 -77.14 -5.27
C ASP A 711 -10.60 -78.13 -4.10
N GLN A 712 -11.36 -79.22 -4.21
CA GLN A 712 -11.47 -80.25 -3.18
C GLN A 712 -10.26 -81.20 -3.17
N GLU A 713 -9.54 -81.37 -4.29
CA GLU A 713 -8.32 -82.19 -4.34
C GLU A 713 -7.14 -81.45 -3.70
N GLY A 714 -7.07 -80.12 -3.88
CA GLY A 714 -6.05 -79.25 -3.28
C GLY A 714 -6.41 -78.64 -1.92
N ASN A 715 -7.63 -78.87 -1.40
CA ASN A 715 -8.21 -78.19 -0.23
C ASN A 715 -7.96 -76.66 -0.22
N GLN A 716 -8.40 -75.98 -1.27
CA GLN A 716 -8.09 -74.57 -1.49
C GLN A 716 -9.18 -73.82 -2.26
N ILE A 717 -9.36 -72.52 -1.98
CA ILE A 717 -10.17 -71.63 -2.81
C ILE A 717 -9.27 -70.99 -3.86
N ASN A 718 -9.62 -71.15 -5.14
CA ASN A 718 -8.98 -70.46 -6.24
C ASN A 718 -9.83 -69.25 -6.67
N LEU A 719 -9.32 -68.04 -6.41
CA LEU A 719 -9.92 -66.76 -6.81
C LEU A 719 -9.22 -66.24 -8.07
N SER A 720 -9.99 -65.82 -9.06
CA SER A 720 -9.44 -65.13 -10.25
C SER A 720 -10.37 -64.01 -10.73
N TRP A 721 -9.78 -62.95 -11.27
CA TRP A 721 -10.50 -61.78 -11.78
C TRP A 721 -9.92 -61.26 -13.09
N ALA A 722 -10.77 -60.64 -13.90
CA ALA A 722 -10.39 -59.96 -15.13
C ALA A 722 -10.87 -58.51 -15.10
N TYR A 723 -10.24 -57.65 -15.89
CA TYR A 723 -10.50 -56.21 -15.91
C TYR A 723 -10.44 -55.67 -17.35
N PRO A 724 -11.39 -54.83 -17.82
CA PRO A 724 -11.47 -54.47 -19.24
C PRO A 724 -10.30 -53.65 -19.79
N LYS A 725 -9.66 -52.78 -18.98
CA LYS A 725 -8.49 -52.00 -19.39
C LYS A 725 -7.20 -52.69 -18.97
N GLY A 726 -6.53 -53.34 -19.92
CA GLY A 726 -5.27 -54.06 -19.73
C GLY A 726 -4.02 -53.19 -19.55
N ASP A 727 -4.15 -51.94 -19.10
CA ASP A 727 -3.01 -51.04 -18.92
C ASP A 727 -2.26 -51.39 -17.62
N GLY A 728 -0.98 -51.78 -17.80
CA GLY A 728 -0.16 -52.53 -16.83
C GLY A 728 0.25 -51.81 -15.55
N ASP A 729 -0.36 -50.67 -15.21
CA ASP A 729 -0.18 -49.98 -13.93
C ASP A 729 -1.39 -50.10 -12.97
N THR A 730 -2.49 -50.71 -13.43
CA THR A 730 -3.64 -51.08 -12.59
C THR A 730 -3.21 -52.03 -11.47
N GLN A 731 -3.62 -51.74 -10.23
CA GLN A 731 -3.56 -52.65 -9.09
C GLN A 731 -4.96 -53.09 -8.68
N PHE A 732 -5.05 -54.16 -7.88
CA PHE A 732 -6.29 -54.68 -7.34
C PHE A 732 -6.19 -54.83 -5.82
N GLU A 733 -7.20 -54.35 -5.10
CA GLU A 733 -7.35 -54.58 -3.66
C GLU A 733 -8.40 -55.67 -3.44
N VAL A 734 -7.94 -56.78 -2.85
CA VAL A 734 -8.75 -57.98 -2.55
C VAL A 734 -9.16 -57.95 -1.09
N LYS A 735 -10.46 -58.05 -0.83
CA LYS A 735 -11.07 -58.20 0.49
C LYS A 735 -11.78 -59.54 0.63
N MET A 736 -11.90 -60.01 1.86
CA MET A 736 -12.60 -61.24 2.22
C MET A 736 -13.39 -61.06 3.51
N SER A 737 -14.58 -61.63 3.57
CA SER A 737 -15.28 -61.97 4.82
C SER A 737 -15.65 -63.45 4.83
N VAL A 738 -15.84 -64.00 6.02
CA VAL A 738 -16.30 -65.38 6.26
C VAL A 738 -17.60 -65.30 7.04
N ASP A 739 -18.61 -66.08 6.64
CA ASP A 739 -19.91 -66.22 7.30
C ASP A 739 -20.62 -64.89 7.63
N GLY A 740 -20.46 -63.90 6.74
CA GLY A 740 -21.06 -62.56 6.87
C GLY A 740 -20.33 -61.61 7.83
N GLY A 741 -19.19 -62.02 8.40
CA GLY A 741 -18.38 -61.21 9.30
C GLY A 741 -17.71 -60.01 8.63
N ALA A 742 -16.89 -59.28 9.41
CA ALA A 742 -16.20 -58.08 8.94
C ALA A 742 -15.23 -58.38 7.78
N GLN A 743 -15.13 -57.46 6.81
CA GLN A 743 -14.18 -57.59 5.69
C GLN A 743 -12.75 -57.24 6.12
N SER A 744 -11.82 -58.16 5.88
CA SER A 744 -10.38 -57.93 5.96
C SER A 744 -9.78 -57.69 4.56
N VAL A 745 -8.70 -56.91 4.47
CA VAL A 745 -7.91 -56.78 3.23
C VAL A 745 -6.91 -57.92 3.18
N LEU A 746 -7.01 -58.79 2.18
CA LEU A 746 -6.08 -59.89 1.96
C LEU A 746 -4.80 -59.45 1.25
N LYS A 747 -4.94 -58.65 0.17
CA LYS A 747 -3.85 -58.37 -0.76
C LYS A 747 -4.10 -57.07 -1.52
N LYS A 748 -3.04 -56.30 -1.78
CA LYS A 748 -2.99 -55.30 -2.85
C LYS A 748 -1.87 -55.69 -3.81
N SER A 749 -2.16 -55.89 -5.10
CA SER A 749 -1.16 -56.34 -6.08
C SER A 749 -1.60 -56.04 -7.52
N LYS A 750 -0.70 -56.23 -8.50
CA LYS A 750 -1.04 -56.28 -9.93
C LYS A 750 -1.51 -57.65 -10.41
N ASP A 751 -1.46 -58.67 -9.54
CA ASP A 751 -1.93 -60.03 -9.86
C ASP A 751 -3.42 -60.06 -10.20
N THR A 752 -3.83 -61.05 -11.01
CA THR A 752 -5.23 -61.33 -11.39
C THR A 752 -5.79 -62.59 -10.75
N SER A 753 -5.07 -63.20 -9.80
CA SER A 753 -5.52 -64.36 -9.04
C SER A 753 -4.94 -64.39 -7.61
N LEU A 754 -5.60 -65.18 -6.77
CA LEU A 754 -5.18 -65.48 -5.39
C LEU A 754 -5.73 -66.84 -4.98
N THR A 755 -4.91 -67.67 -4.34
CA THR A 755 -5.33 -68.96 -3.78
C THR A 755 -5.33 -68.89 -2.27
N ILE A 756 -6.40 -69.37 -1.63
CA ILE A 756 -6.57 -69.43 -0.17
C ILE A 756 -6.54 -70.91 0.25
N PRO A 757 -5.44 -71.41 0.83
CA PRO A 757 -5.34 -72.82 1.25
C PRO A 757 -6.06 -73.08 2.58
N ASN A 758 -6.50 -74.32 2.78
CA ASN A 758 -7.15 -74.82 4.00
C ASN A 758 -8.35 -73.97 4.48
N PRO A 759 -9.36 -73.70 3.62
CA PRO A 759 -10.58 -73.03 4.04
C PRO A 759 -11.40 -73.92 5.00
N THR A 760 -12.15 -73.31 5.91
CA THR A 760 -12.93 -74.02 6.94
C THR A 760 -14.12 -74.75 6.32
N PRO A 761 -14.28 -76.07 6.54
CA PRO A 761 -15.47 -76.82 6.10
C PRO A 761 -16.77 -76.21 6.63
N GLY A 762 -17.80 -76.17 5.78
CA GLY A 762 -19.11 -75.57 6.10
C GLY A 762 -19.19 -74.04 6.09
N SER A 763 -18.06 -73.31 6.07
CA SER A 763 -18.06 -71.84 6.02
C SER A 763 -18.29 -71.27 4.62
N LYS A 764 -18.88 -70.08 4.57
CA LYS A 764 -19.11 -69.27 3.37
C LYS A 764 -18.10 -68.13 3.27
N TYR A 765 -17.19 -68.24 2.33
CA TYR A 765 -16.22 -67.20 2.00
C TYR A 765 -16.79 -66.24 0.97
N THR A 766 -16.74 -64.94 1.24
CA THR A 766 -17.16 -63.88 0.31
C THR A 766 -15.99 -62.96 0.01
N PHE A 767 -15.65 -62.86 -1.27
CA PHE A 767 -14.55 -62.05 -1.78
C PHE A 767 -15.07 -60.80 -2.46
N SER A 768 -14.30 -59.71 -2.39
CA SER A 768 -14.58 -58.43 -3.06
C SER A 768 -13.28 -57.88 -3.63
N VAL A 769 -13.24 -57.57 -4.92
CA VAL A 769 -12.08 -56.97 -5.60
C VAL A 769 -12.48 -55.62 -6.21
N VAL A 770 -11.66 -54.60 -5.97
CA VAL A 770 -11.73 -53.30 -6.64
C VAL A 770 -10.47 -53.08 -7.49
N ALA A 771 -10.61 -52.42 -8.63
CA ALA A 771 -9.46 -51.93 -9.41
C ALA A 771 -9.02 -50.57 -8.88
N LEU A 772 -7.71 -50.33 -8.88
CA LEU A 772 -7.02 -49.11 -8.50
C LEU A 772 -6.16 -48.66 -9.69
N ALA A 773 -6.59 -47.63 -10.41
CA ALA A 773 -5.94 -47.13 -11.62
C ALA A 773 -6.10 -45.60 -11.73
N ASP A 774 -5.08 -44.90 -12.21
CA ASP A 774 -5.06 -43.43 -12.40
C ASP A 774 -5.46 -42.59 -11.16
N GLY A 775 -5.34 -43.16 -9.96
CA GLY A 775 -5.78 -42.54 -8.71
C GLY A 775 -7.29 -42.68 -8.42
N GLN A 776 -8.03 -43.37 -9.28
CA GLN A 776 -9.41 -43.80 -9.03
C GLN A 776 -9.47 -45.18 -8.36
N GLN A 777 -10.61 -45.47 -7.73
CA GLN A 777 -11.02 -46.81 -7.31
C GLN A 777 -12.36 -47.14 -7.99
N SER A 778 -12.52 -48.36 -8.51
CA SER A 778 -13.78 -48.81 -9.12
C SER A 778 -14.78 -49.38 -8.11
N ASP A 779 -16.00 -49.64 -8.56
CA ASP A 779 -17.00 -50.34 -7.74
C ASP A 779 -16.53 -51.76 -7.40
N PRO A 780 -16.84 -52.30 -6.21
CA PRO A 780 -16.47 -53.66 -5.86
C PRO A 780 -17.16 -54.70 -6.75
N ALA A 781 -16.36 -55.64 -7.24
CA ALA A 781 -16.83 -56.88 -7.83
C ALA A 781 -16.74 -57.97 -6.75
N SER A 782 -17.87 -58.60 -6.42
CA SER A 782 -17.94 -59.59 -5.34
C SER A 782 -18.47 -60.94 -5.81
N THR A 783 -18.00 -62.01 -5.17
CA THR A 783 -18.50 -63.38 -5.33
C THR A 783 -18.33 -64.16 -4.03
N SER A 784 -19.03 -65.27 -3.88
CA SER A 784 -18.93 -66.15 -2.70
C SER A 784 -18.72 -67.60 -3.13
N VAL A 785 -18.05 -68.36 -2.26
CA VAL A 785 -17.96 -69.83 -2.33
C VAL A 785 -18.31 -70.40 -0.97
N GLU A 786 -19.07 -71.50 -0.97
CA GLU A 786 -19.41 -72.28 0.21
C GLU A 786 -18.56 -73.54 0.20
N ILE A 787 -17.88 -73.81 1.31
CA ILE A 787 -17.06 -75.02 1.45
C ILE A 787 -17.98 -76.15 1.91
N PRO A 788 -17.95 -77.34 1.28
CA PRO A 788 -18.67 -78.50 1.77
C PRO A 788 -18.38 -78.74 3.25
N ALA A 789 -19.41 -79.07 4.02
CA ALA A 789 -19.20 -79.64 5.35
C ALA A 789 -18.45 -80.98 5.20
N GLU A 790 -17.58 -81.27 6.16
CA GLU A 790 -16.88 -82.55 6.21
C GLU A 790 -17.90 -83.67 6.47
N ALA A 791 -17.87 -84.73 5.66
CA ALA A 791 -18.85 -85.79 5.73
C ALA A 791 -18.47 -86.77 6.85
N GLU A 792 -19.35 -86.92 7.85
CA GLU A 792 -19.22 -87.97 8.87
C GLU A 792 -19.33 -89.35 8.19
N GLU A 793 -18.26 -90.14 8.23
CA GLU A 793 -18.33 -91.56 7.83
C GLU A 793 -19.08 -92.36 8.91
N PRO A 794 -19.93 -93.34 8.53
CA PRO A 794 -20.77 -94.06 9.48
C PRO A 794 -19.97 -95.05 10.33
N GLU A 795 -20.15 -95.01 11.65
CA GLU A 795 -19.57 -95.99 12.57
C GLU A 795 -20.08 -97.42 12.29
N GLY A 796 -19.16 -98.39 12.31
CA GLY A 796 -19.44 -99.78 11.99
C GLY A 796 -19.43 -100.70 13.21
N THR A 797 -20.63 -101.00 13.73
CA THR A 797 -21.02 -102.26 14.40
C THR A 797 -20.03 -102.95 15.36
N ASP A 798 -20.31 -102.89 16.66
CA ASP A 798 -19.99 -103.97 17.60
C ASP A 798 -21.13 -105.01 17.64
N GLU A 799 -20.80 -106.30 17.86
CA GLU A 799 -21.78 -107.40 18.03
C GLU A 799 -22.07 -107.70 19.53
N GLU A 800 -23.10 -108.53 19.74
CA GLU A 800 -23.78 -108.88 21.01
C GLU A 800 -22.85 -109.39 22.15
N ILE A 801 -23.31 -109.45 23.41
CA ILE A 801 -24.03 -110.63 23.96
C ILE A 801 -24.69 -110.33 25.34
N GLU A 802 -25.78 -111.08 25.60
CA GLU A 802 -26.46 -111.45 26.88
C GLU A 802 -27.73 -110.69 27.37
N ASP A 803 -28.83 -111.44 27.31
CA ASP A 803 -30.19 -111.31 27.92
C ASP A 803 -30.11 -111.76 29.43
N PRO A 804 -31.13 -111.67 30.35
CA PRO A 804 -32.56 -111.79 30.05
C PRO A 804 -33.64 -111.02 30.87
N ALA A 805 -34.73 -110.69 30.15
CA ALA A 805 -36.16 -110.87 30.51
C ALA A 805 -36.90 -110.00 31.57
N GLU A 806 -38.24 -110.10 31.47
CA GLU A 806 -39.36 -109.53 32.28
C GLU A 806 -39.60 -107.99 32.19
N GLY A 807 -40.81 -107.48 31.92
CA GLY A 807 -42.06 -108.16 31.50
C GLY A 807 -43.31 -107.24 31.39
N GLU A 808 -44.36 -107.77 30.74
CA GLU A 808 -45.77 -107.28 30.68
C GLU A 808 -46.12 -105.99 29.86
N ASN A 809 -47.42 -105.66 29.83
CA ASN A 809 -48.21 -105.06 28.72
C ASN A 809 -49.54 -104.48 29.32
N PRO A 810 -50.50 -103.80 28.63
CA PRO A 810 -50.51 -103.01 27.37
C PRO A 810 -51.22 -101.60 27.51
N ASP A 811 -51.55 -100.98 26.36
CA ASP A 811 -52.83 -100.31 26.01
C ASP A 811 -53.00 -98.76 25.85
N GLN A 812 -53.38 -98.42 24.61
CA GLN A 812 -54.42 -97.49 24.10
C GLN A 812 -54.39 -95.94 24.23
N GLU A 813 -54.31 -95.33 23.03
CA GLU A 813 -55.24 -94.33 22.43
C GLU A 813 -55.08 -92.79 22.60
N THR A 814 -55.88 -92.10 21.77
CA THR A 814 -55.82 -90.71 21.25
C THR A 814 -56.86 -89.80 21.98
N PRO A 815 -57.27 -88.55 21.58
CA PRO A 815 -57.06 -87.79 20.32
C PRO A 815 -57.00 -86.21 20.35
N ALA A 816 -56.81 -85.64 19.14
CA ALA A 816 -57.44 -84.43 18.54
C ALA A 816 -57.19 -82.95 18.99
N GLU A 817 -57.00 -82.11 17.96
CA GLU A 817 -57.44 -80.70 17.72
C GLU A 817 -57.04 -79.51 18.65
N GLY A 818 -56.82 -78.33 18.04
CA GLY A 818 -56.58 -77.02 18.71
C GLY A 818 -56.05 -75.90 17.78
N ASP A 819 -56.57 -74.67 17.92
CA ASP A 819 -56.54 -73.57 16.91
C ASP A 819 -55.71 -72.29 17.29
N GLU A 820 -55.48 -71.45 16.26
CA GLU A 820 -55.36 -69.96 16.23
C GLU A 820 -54.24 -69.11 16.94
N ASP A 821 -54.01 -67.91 16.34
CA ASP A 821 -53.63 -66.60 16.94
C ASP A 821 -52.21 -66.29 17.48
N LYS A 822 -51.68 -65.04 17.53
CA LYS A 822 -51.89 -63.73 16.80
C LYS A 822 -50.79 -62.70 17.27
N GLN A 823 -50.40 -61.74 16.41
CA GLN A 823 -49.96 -60.34 16.75
C GLN A 823 -48.76 -60.14 17.75
N ASP A 824 -48.17 -58.96 18.01
CA ASP A 824 -47.91 -57.73 17.22
C ASP A 824 -46.73 -56.90 17.78
N GLU A 825 -46.18 -56.03 16.93
CA GLU A 825 -45.57 -54.68 17.14
C GLU A 825 -44.57 -54.31 18.28
N ASP A 826 -43.54 -53.55 17.85
CA ASP A 826 -42.95 -52.33 18.42
C ASP A 826 -42.13 -52.23 19.74
N LYS A 827 -40.91 -51.68 19.58
CA LYS A 827 -40.27 -50.51 20.28
C LYS A 827 -40.31 -50.48 21.83
N ASN A 828 -39.25 -50.15 22.58
CA ASN A 828 -38.39 -48.97 22.43
C ASN A 828 -37.35 -48.84 23.57
N ASN A 829 -36.35 -47.97 23.38
CA ASN A 829 -35.64 -47.16 24.39
C ASN A 829 -34.90 -47.78 25.62
N ASN A 830 -33.57 -47.66 25.56
CA ASN A 830 -32.76 -46.72 26.38
C ASN A 830 -32.65 -46.97 27.91
N GLY A 831 -31.45 -47.39 28.35
CA GLY A 831 -31.02 -47.44 29.75
C GLY A 831 -29.54 -47.07 29.88
N ASP A 832 -29.19 -46.30 30.92
CA ASP A 832 -27.90 -45.64 31.15
C ASP A 832 -27.11 -46.32 32.31
N THR A 833 -25.91 -45.81 32.63
CA THR A 833 -25.08 -46.08 33.84
C THR A 833 -24.39 -47.44 33.95
N ASP A 834 -23.19 -47.64 34.50
CA ASP A 834 -22.04 -46.86 35.01
C ASP A 834 -21.07 -47.90 35.65
N ASN A 835 -19.78 -47.55 35.78
CA ASN A 835 -18.75 -48.09 36.70
C ASN A 835 -18.42 -49.62 36.80
N GLY A 836 -17.11 -49.91 36.99
CA GLY A 836 -16.62 -51.28 37.24
C GLY A 836 -15.09 -51.46 37.26
N ASN A 837 -14.36 -50.80 38.15
CA ASN A 837 -12.90 -50.94 38.29
C ASN A 837 -12.47 -52.17 39.12
N THR A 838 -11.37 -52.85 38.77
CA THR A 838 -10.44 -53.51 39.73
C THR A 838 -9.08 -53.90 39.12
N ASP A 839 -8.01 -53.78 39.90
CA ASP A 839 -6.60 -53.97 39.53
C ASP A 839 -6.02 -55.38 39.79
N ASN A 840 -4.85 -55.72 39.22
CA ASN A 840 -3.82 -56.51 39.92
C ASN A 840 -2.38 -56.44 39.34
N ASN A 841 -1.41 -56.88 40.16
CA ASN A 841 0.07 -56.81 39.99
C ASN A 841 0.65 -57.95 39.10
N GLY A 842 1.95 -58.01 38.71
CA GLY A 842 3.12 -57.11 38.85
C GLY A 842 4.49 -57.84 38.64
N ASP A 843 5.60 -57.11 38.80
CA ASP A 843 7.04 -57.51 38.92
C ASP A 843 7.81 -58.25 37.77
N GLY A 844 9.12 -57.95 37.61
CA GLY A 844 10.08 -58.72 36.78
C GLY A 844 11.39 -57.97 36.35
N ASN A 845 12.53 -58.69 36.20
CA ASN A 845 13.89 -58.14 35.90
C ASN A 845 14.82 -59.28 35.34
N THR A 846 16.11 -59.22 34.92
CA THR A 846 17.26 -58.27 35.07
C THR A 846 18.37 -58.56 34.00
N ASP A 847 19.29 -57.59 33.74
CA ASP A 847 20.67 -57.74 33.14
C ASP A 847 20.82 -58.27 31.68
N ASN A 848 21.86 -58.00 30.84
CA ASN A 848 23.29 -57.67 31.04
C ASN A 848 24.04 -57.27 29.71
N ASN A 849 25.24 -56.66 29.83
CA ASN A 849 26.44 -56.50 28.93
C ASN A 849 26.41 -56.71 27.37
N GLY A 850 27.30 -56.06 26.59
CA GLY A 850 28.27 -54.98 26.91
C GLY A 850 29.53 -54.86 26.00
N ASN A 851 30.23 -53.72 26.14
CA ASN A 851 31.60 -53.35 25.64
C ASN A 851 31.85 -53.28 24.11
N GLY A 852 32.65 -52.36 23.54
CA GLY A 852 33.46 -51.21 24.03
C GLY A 852 33.79 -50.29 22.82
N ASN A 853 34.77 -49.37 22.78
CA ASN A 853 35.76 -48.87 23.75
C ASN A 853 36.30 -47.48 23.24
N ASN A 854 37.09 -46.75 24.04
CA ASN A 854 37.86 -45.52 23.65
C ASN A 854 39.38 -45.72 23.98
N PRO A 855 40.37 -44.81 23.74
CA PRO A 855 40.48 -43.51 24.44
C PRO A 855 41.22 -42.32 23.73
N ASP A 856 40.65 -41.12 23.91
CA ASP A 856 41.20 -39.89 24.51
C ASP A 856 42.54 -39.16 24.14
N ASP A 857 42.43 -37.82 24.26
CA ASP A 857 43.37 -36.75 24.65
C ASP A 857 44.70 -36.42 23.89
N GLY A 858 45.06 -35.11 23.85
CA GLY A 858 46.37 -34.62 23.39
C GLY A 858 46.42 -33.21 22.78
N LYS A 859 47.02 -32.23 23.49
CA LYS A 859 47.33 -30.87 22.98
C LYS A 859 48.77 -30.78 22.43
N GLY A 860 49.00 -29.97 21.40
CA GLY A 860 50.34 -29.57 20.95
C GLY A 860 50.31 -28.40 19.95
N ASN A 861 51.24 -27.45 20.06
CA ASN A 861 51.32 -26.24 19.22
C ASN A 861 52.79 -25.82 19.00
N THR A 862 53.23 -25.75 17.75
CA THR A 862 54.34 -24.92 17.23
C THR A 862 54.27 -24.93 15.69
N ASP A 863 54.34 -23.76 15.06
CA ASP A 863 55.43 -23.30 14.15
C ASP A 863 56.29 -24.42 13.50
N ASP A 864 56.63 -24.38 12.20
CA ASP A 864 57.45 -23.30 11.64
C ASP A 864 57.38 -23.10 10.09
N GLU A 865 58.09 -22.07 9.63
CA GLU A 865 58.20 -21.42 8.30
C GLU A 865 58.51 -22.21 6.98
N ASN A 866 58.23 -21.52 5.85
CA ASN A 866 59.09 -21.28 4.65
C ASN A 866 59.00 -22.05 3.29
N VAL A 867 58.83 -21.22 2.23
CA VAL A 867 59.65 -21.09 0.99
C VAL A 867 59.41 -21.96 -0.27
N GLU A 868 58.87 -21.27 -1.30
CA GLU A 868 59.23 -21.16 -2.74
C GLU A 868 59.45 -22.35 -3.71
N ASP A 869 58.98 -22.08 -4.95
CA ASP A 869 59.52 -22.46 -6.28
C ASP A 869 59.48 -23.93 -6.79
N GLY A 870 59.64 -24.09 -8.12
CA GLY A 870 59.89 -25.41 -8.73
C GLY A 870 59.22 -25.77 -10.07
N ASN A 871 59.06 -24.84 -11.03
CA ASN A 871 58.51 -25.11 -12.37
C ASN A 871 59.23 -26.23 -13.17
N THR A 872 58.48 -27.17 -13.78
CA THR A 872 58.74 -27.81 -15.11
C THR A 872 57.62 -28.84 -15.43
N GLY A 873 57.14 -29.07 -16.67
CA GLY A 873 57.27 -28.33 -17.93
C GLY A 873 57.30 -29.23 -19.17
N THR A 874 56.52 -28.95 -20.22
CA THR A 874 56.77 -29.36 -21.62
C THR A 874 55.92 -28.63 -22.67
N ASP A 875 56.59 -28.14 -23.72
CA ASP A 875 56.10 -27.61 -25.01
C ASP A 875 56.02 -28.82 -26.04
N PRO A 876 55.69 -28.75 -27.37
CA PRO A 876 55.76 -27.56 -28.22
C PRO A 876 54.81 -27.31 -29.43
N GLY A 877 54.62 -26.01 -29.69
CA GLY A 877 54.76 -25.41 -31.03
C GLY A 877 53.49 -25.06 -31.83
N LYS A 878 53.55 -24.12 -32.80
CA LYS A 878 54.67 -23.23 -33.20
C LYS A 878 54.22 -22.12 -34.20
N VAL A 879 54.73 -20.88 -34.03
CA VAL A 879 55.22 -19.93 -35.11
C VAL A 879 54.17 -19.33 -36.10
N GLU A 880 54.23 -18.11 -36.68
CA GLU A 880 55.16 -16.94 -36.81
C GLU A 880 54.27 -15.64 -36.79
N GLU A 881 54.57 -14.48 -36.16
CA GLU A 881 55.36 -13.28 -36.60
C GLU A 881 55.26 -12.87 -38.11
N GLU A 882 55.29 -11.59 -38.56
CA GLU A 882 55.97 -10.35 -38.10
C GLU A 882 55.23 -8.99 -38.39
N LYS A 883 55.25 -8.07 -37.40
CA LYS A 883 55.70 -6.63 -37.40
C LYS A 883 55.19 -5.54 -38.42
N PRO A 884 55.45 -4.21 -38.20
CA PRO A 884 54.47 -3.13 -38.47
C PRO A 884 54.92 -1.95 -39.36
N GLY A 885 54.05 -0.94 -39.57
CA GLY A 885 54.44 0.38 -40.12
C GLY A 885 53.41 1.52 -40.07
N GLU A 886 53.94 2.73 -39.78
CA GLU A 886 53.58 4.08 -40.27
C GLU A 886 52.30 4.86 -39.84
N THR A 887 52.53 6.16 -39.59
CA THR A 887 51.56 7.29 -39.60
C THR A 887 52.15 8.41 -40.47
N PRO A 888 51.31 9.24 -41.15
CA PRO A 888 51.18 10.64 -40.72
C PRO A 888 49.76 11.24 -40.92
N ALA A 889 49.59 12.53 -40.57
CA ALA A 889 48.36 13.35 -40.68
C ALA A 889 48.59 14.53 -41.69
N PRO A 890 47.84 15.66 -41.74
CA PRO A 890 46.50 16.02 -41.20
C PRO A 890 45.55 16.79 -42.19
N ASP A 891 44.30 17.04 -41.76
CA ASP A 891 43.39 18.17 -42.17
C ASP A 891 42.95 18.31 -43.67
N PRO A 892 42.02 19.23 -44.06
CA PRO A 892 41.29 20.26 -43.29
C PRO A 892 39.74 20.29 -43.42
N ASP A 893 39.10 21.09 -42.54
CA ASP A 893 37.77 21.72 -42.70
C ASP A 893 37.82 22.86 -43.78
N PRO A 894 36.73 23.20 -44.51
CA PRO A 894 35.94 24.38 -44.06
C PRO A 894 34.47 24.50 -44.55
N GLU A 895 33.77 25.49 -43.95
CA GLU A 895 32.54 26.21 -44.41
C GLU A 895 31.20 25.43 -44.34
N LYS A 896 30.27 25.86 -43.45
CA LYS A 896 29.35 27.03 -43.52
C LYS A 896 28.33 26.95 -44.66
N ASP A 897 27.06 27.06 -44.28
CA ASP A 897 26.18 28.04 -44.95
C ASP A 897 25.11 28.59 -43.99
N LYS A 898 24.32 29.58 -44.42
CA LYS A 898 23.23 30.21 -43.67
C LYS A 898 21.89 30.03 -44.38
N ASP A 899 20.80 30.04 -43.60
CA ASP A 899 19.62 30.93 -43.71
C ASP A 899 18.58 30.43 -42.69
N GLN A 900 18.04 31.24 -41.77
CA GLN A 900 17.18 32.42 -41.87
C GLN A 900 15.67 32.14 -42.10
N ASP A 901 14.94 32.34 -41.01
CA ASP A 901 13.66 33.03 -40.89
C ASP A 901 12.30 32.35 -41.16
N THR A 902 11.35 32.81 -40.35
CA THR A 902 9.89 32.67 -40.40
C THR A 902 9.24 31.33 -40.05
N ASP A 903 7.98 31.31 -39.60
CA ASP A 903 7.33 32.10 -38.54
C ASP A 903 5.93 31.51 -38.25
N ASN A 904 5.37 31.86 -37.08
CA ASN A 904 3.93 32.01 -36.81
C ASN A 904 2.89 30.83 -36.88
N ASN A 905 2.16 30.76 -35.76
CA ASN A 905 0.71 30.55 -35.59
C ASN A 905 0.09 29.13 -35.57
N GLY A 906 -0.75 28.96 -34.54
CA GLY A 906 -1.53 27.79 -34.15
C GLY A 906 -2.11 28.02 -32.75
#